data_AF-A0A6J1QQV3-F1
#
_entry.id   AF-A0A6J1QQV3-F1
#
_cell.length_a   1.000
_cell.length_b   1.000
_cell.length_c   1.000
_cell.angle_alpha   90.00
_cell.angle_beta   90.00
_cell.angle_gamma   90.00
#
_symmetry.space_group_name_H-M   'P 1'
#
loop_
_entity.id
_entity.type
_entity.pdbx_description
1 polymer ?
#
loop_
_entity_poly.entity_id
_entity_poly.type
_entity_poly.pdbx_seq_one_letter_code
_entity_poly.pdbx_strand_id
1 'polypeptide(L)'
;MSENVKFIVTEVNKLLGRNYNLIGFNALNAEDLLQILCGVLMKIQQQDGSDVDIKLDSPEENSIYILTALRILNYQPDVDPVTFRQGLIRGEIEIIHPILTWLLTHIDVVRKRAYLSRFLVKLDIPSEYLGDSEISLLHEQYLSLVDRFKTIHKEREIGKKDVENAVELATDLQAMAKEKEAVTARISRIKTKAEPALHLLDACKLLRTERDKERDLISQKEQEEDTITDLQSSLQRVERELHALKRDSTGLTPQILIQHLTEEVTVQSAIVKEKLPSELNAKKNRMRALSVVKEYSYLGPDKILTMRNNLDAVLKDIQDLVESKISKNDIDKMGPFRQQAAAVGNMKRNALERLEKIESSLEELQSRLKEKRDHSKTLLETSIPRAEELKKYINRLKTKGTLYKRCKAEIAGLKAESGVLNRTAAILDGQITHSYTTNVTSKVTIPESYTLDNALVTNTQLSHSILALRTNLAPVIRDMKSLRQASRETDERYQKACKSHNTVEMTMKNTTSDLLSETKRLKNKLLQDTNDKKELQEKIAKIKITEEKLRNEAKTNNGLNNVGQALKQELHNTIVKEEETLRNSNKEQERIKEHTMQYENKTQQWNNIISIFSCKIQCAEESKQTDGIVVRRGGAETLVLQ
;
A
#
# COMPACT_ATOMS: atom_id res chain seq x y z
N MET A 1 23.96 6.66 51.04
CA MET A 1 24.86 6.40 52.18
C MET A 1 25.18 4.91 52.36
N SER A 2 24.21 4.00 52.51
CA SER A 2 24.51 2.58 52.76
C SER A 2 25.14 1.84 51.57
N GLU A 3 24.74 2.16 50.32
CA GLU A 3 25.33 1.54 49.12
C GLU A 3 26.80 1.94 48.90
N ASN A 4 27.15 3.21 49.12
CA ASN A 4 28.54 3.70 49.01
C ASN A 4 29.45 3.03 50.05
N VAL A 5 28.97 2.86 51.29
CA VAL A 5 29.74 2.13 52.32
C VAL A 5 29.87 0.65 51.97
N LYS A 6 28.81 0.00 51.48
CA LYS A 6 28.89 -1.38 50.98
C LYS A 6 29.96 -1.52 49.90
N PHE A 7 29.96 -0.61 48.92
CA PHE A 7 30.91 -0.59 47.82
C PHE A 7 32.36 -0.36 48.29
N ILE A 8 32.58 0.61 49.18
CA ILE A 8 33.90 0.88 49.77
C ILE A 8 34.40 -0.37 50.49
N VAL A 9 33.58 -0.98 51.36
CA VAL A 9 33.98 -2.17 52.12
C VAL A 9 34.34 -3.34 51.20
N THR A 10 33.56 -3.59 50.14
CA THR A 10 33.85 -4.68 49.20
C THR A 10 35.16 -4.47 48.43
N GLU A 11 35.42 -3.26 47.95
CA GLU A 11 36.63 -2.97 47.17
C GLU A 11 37.87 -2.79 48.05
N VAL A 12 37.74 -2.23 49.26
CA VAL A 12 38.84 -2.17 50.23
C VAL A 12 39.26 -3.57 50.68
N ASN A 13 38.30 -4.46 50.94
CA ASN A 13 38.58 -5.85 51.29
C ASN A 13 39.33 -6.57 50.14
N LYS A 14 38.92 -6.33 48.89
CA LYS A 14 39.57 -6.89 47.70
C LYS A 14 40.97 -6.35 47.47
N LEU A 15 41.22 -5.05 47.69
CA LEU A 15 42.51 -4.40 47.44
C LEU A 15 43.54 -4.62 48.56
N LEU A 16 43.11 -4.59 49.83
CA LEU A 16 43.99 -4.73 50.99
C LEU A 16 44.02 -6.16 51.56
N GLY A 17 43.21 -7.08 51.02
CA GLY A 17 43.11 -8.45 51.54
C GLY A 17 42.57 -8.54 52.97
N ARG A 18 41.81 -7.53 53.42
CA ARG A 18 41.19 -7.47 54.76
C ARG A 18 39.72 -7.94 54.70
N ASN A 19 39.13 -8.26 55.85
CA ASN A 19 37.75 -8.75 55.97
C ASN A 19 36.91 -7.83 56.88
N TYR A 20 36.72 -6.57 56.47
CA TYR A 20 35.84 -5.65 57.20
C TYR A 20 34.36 -5.99 56.97
N ASN A 21 33.58 -6.02 58.05
CA ASN A 21 32.12 -6.03 58.01
C ASN A 21 31.58 -4.59 57.97
N LEU A 22 30.40 -4.34 57.39
CA LEU A 22 29.80 -2.99 57.32
C LEU A 22 29.71 -2.27 58.68
N ILE A 23 29.42 -3.02 59.74
CA ILE A 23 29.32 -2.50 61.11
C ILE A 23 30.73 -2.20 61.65
N GLY A 24 31.70 -3.07 61.35
CA GLY A 24 33.09 -2.88 61.76
C GLY A 24 33.78 -1.73 61.03
N PHE A 25 33.44 -1.48 59.77
CA PHE A 25 33.98 -0.36 59.00
C PHE A 25 33.40 0.99 59.44
N ASN A 26 32.11 1.04 59.79
CA ASN A 26 31.48 2.25 60.34
C ASN A 26 31.91 2.56 61.79
N ALA A 27 32.47 1.58 62.50
CA ALA A 27 32.96 1.74 63.87
C ALA A 27 34.45 2.10 63.96
N LEU A 28 35.13 2.30 62.81
CA LEU A 28 36.54 2.69 62.76
C LEU A 28 36.74 4.12 63.26
N ASN A 29 37.83 4.35 64.00
CA ASN A 29 38.20 5.69 64.45
C ASN A 29 38.71 6.54 63.28
N ALA A 30 38.66 7.86 63.43
CA ALA A 30 39.13 8.82 62.42
C ALA A 30 40.60 8.57 61.99
N GLU A 31 41.46 8.17 62.94
CA GLU A 31 42.86 7.82 62.69
C GLU A 31 43.00 6.52 61.87
N ASP A 32 42.22 5.49 62.20
CA ASP A 32 42.22 4.22 61.47
C ASP A 32 41.70 4.41 60.03
N LEU A 33 40.72 5.29 59.84
CA LEU A 33 40.15 5.61 58.52
C LEU A 33 41.16 6.35 57.63
N LEU A 34 41.94 7.28 58.21
CA LEU A 34 43.05 7.94 57.54
C LEU A 34 44.15 6.95 57.18
N GLN A 35 44.48 6.01 58.07
CA GLN A 35 45.47 4.97 57.79
C GLN A 35 45.02 4.03 56.68
N ILE A 36 43.73 3.69 56.62
CA ILE A 36 43.16 2.92 55.50
C ILE A 36 43.26 3.70 54.19
N LEU A 37 42.96 5.01 54.21
CA LEU A 37 43.12 5.85 53.02
C LEU A 37 44.58 5.93 52.57
N CYS A 38 45.54 6.10 53.49
CA CYS A 38 46.97 6.04 53.20
C CYS A 38 47.38 4.68 52.63
N GLY A 39 46.90 3.58 53.20
CA GLY A 39 47.16 2.22 52.70
C GLY A 39 46.61 1.99 51.30
N VAL A 40 45.41 2.51 51.00
CA VAL A 40 44.81 2.46 49.67
C VAL A 40 45.64 3.28 48.67
N LEU A 41 46.06 4.51 49.04
CA LEU A 41 46.89 5.36 48.19
C LEU A 41 48.28 4.75 47.91
N MET A 42 48.92 4.19 48.93
CA MET A 42 50.21 3.49 48.81
C MET A 42 50.11 2.29 47.88
N LYS A 43 49.04 1.48 48.01
CA LYS A 43 48.83 0.32 47.14
C LYS A 43 48.52 0.72 45.69
N ILE A 44 47.86 1.86 45.48
CA ILE A 44 47.61 2.41 44.15
C ILE A 44 48.89 2.98 43.51
N GLN A 45 49.79 3.57 44.31
CA GLN A 45 51.07 4.11 43.84
C GLN A 45 52.14 3.05 43.54
N GLN A 46 51.87 1.75 43.79
CA GLN A 46 52.77 0.63 43.52
C GLN A 46 54.19 0.83 44.09
N GLN A 47 54.32 1.41 45.29
CA GLN A 47 55.55 1.29 46.07
C GLN A 47 55.60 -0.11 46.70
N ASP A 48 55.68 -1.17 45.89
CA ASP A 48 55.81 -2.56 46.37
C ASP A 48 57.22 -2.85 46.96
N GLY A 49 58.00 -1.82 47.31
CA GLY A 49 59.31 -1.92 47.95
C GLY A 49 59.35 -1.51 49.42
N SER A 50 58.20 -1.19 50.02
CA SER A 50 58.13 -0.71 51.40
C SER A 50 56.89 -1.31 52.08
N ASP A 51 57.03 -2.52 52.60
CA ASP A 51 56.35 -2.96 53.84
C ASP A 51 56.87 -2.12 55.03
N VAL A 52 56.99 -0.80 54.86
CA VAL A 52 57.18 0.12 55.96
C VAL A 52 55.77 0.50 56.35
N ASP A 53 55.30 -0.10 57.44
CA ASP A 53 54.30 0.51 58.32
C ASP A 53 54.87 1.88 58.74
N ILE A 54 54.82 2.88 57.86
CA ILE A 54 55.09 4.25 58.24
C ILE A 54 53.82 4.67 59.00
N LYS A 55 53.85 4.43 60.31
CA LYS A 55 53.11 5.30 61.22
C LYS A 55 53.68 6.69 61.00
N LEU A 56 53.08 7.46 60.11
CA LEU A 56 53.41 8.88 60.00
C LEU A 56 52.98 9.50 61.33
N ASP A 57 53.97 9.96 62.09
CA ASP A 57 53.87 10.27 63.52
C ASP A 57 53.05 11.55 63.82
N SER A 58 52.54 12.26 62.80
CA SER A 58 51.65 13.42 62.95
C SER A 58 50.47 13.39 61.95
N PRO A 59 49.23 13.68 62.39
CA PRO A 59 48.06 13.79 61.49
C PRO A 59 48.22 14.91 60.45
N GLU A 60 49.06 15.92 60.74
CA GLU A 60 49.37 17.01 59.80
C GLU A 60 50.25 16.52 58.64
N GLU A 61 51.27 15.70 58.92
CA GLU A 61 52.15 15.13 57.90
C GLU A 61 51.40 14.13 57.01
N ASN A 62 50.51 13.32 57.61
CA ASN A 62 49.56 12.46 56.89
C ASN A 62 48.68 13.25 55.93
N SER A 63 48.13 14.37 56.40
CA SER A 63 47.29 15.23 55.57
C SER A 63 48.07 15.83 54.39
N ILE A 64 49.35 16.23 54.59
CA ILE A 64 50.21 16.77 53.54
C ILE A 64 50.54 15.69 52.49
N TYR A 65 50.83 14.47 52.93
CA TYR A 65 51.07 13.33 52.03
C TYR A 65 49.82 13.02 51.21
N ILE A 66 48.66 12.87 51.87
CA ILE A 66 47.38 12.62 51.20
C ILE A 66 47.04 13.74 50.21
N LEU A 67 47.22 15.01 50.58
CA LEU A 67 46.95 16.15 49.69
C LEU A 67 47.89 16.16 48.48
N THR A 68 49.17 15.85 48.69
CA THR A 68 50.15 15.76 47.59
C THR A 68 49.81 14.61 46.65
N ALA A 69 49.43 13.45 47.20
CA ALA A 69 48.96 12.30 46.44
C ALA A 69 47.66 12.60 45.68
N LEU A 70 46.65 13.19 46.32
CA LEU A 70 45.38 13.56 45.68
C LEU A 70 45.56 14.62 44.58
N ARG A 71 46.49 15.58 44.76
CA ARG A 71 46.88 16.55 43.73
C ARG A 71 47.48 15.86 42.51
N ILE A 72 48.37 14.89 42.73
CA ILE A 72 48.98 14.08 41.67
C ILE A 72 47.91 13.26 40.92
N LEU A 73 46.95 12.70 41.66
CA LEU A 73 45.86 11.92 41.10
C LEU A 73 44.78 12.80 40.42
N ASN A 74 44.87 14.12 40.60
CA ASN A 74 43.94 15.14 40.12
C ASN A 74 42.51 14.89 40.59
N TYR A 75 42.37 14.71 41.91
CA TYR A 75 41.07 14.71 42.59
C TYR A 75 40.63 16.15 42.86
N GLN A 76 39.39 16.48 42.48
CA GLN A 76 38.77 17.78 42.74
C GLN A 76 37.76 17.62 43.90
N PRO A 77 38.03 18.21 45.07
CA PRO A 77 37.05 18.21 46.15
C PRO A 77 35.93 19.21 45.86
N ASP A 78 34.69 18.86 46.18
CA ASP A 78 33.51 19.74 46.07
C ASP A 78 33.42 20.78 47.22
N VAL A 79 34.42 20.82 48.10
CA VAL A 79 34.45 21.61 49.35
C VAL A 79 35.59 22.61 49.31
N ASP A 80 35.40 23.76 49.96
CA ASP A 80 36.42 24.81 50.09
C ASP A 80 37.77 24.26 50.59
N PRO A 81 38.91 24.66 49.99
CA PRO A 81 40.23 24.08 50.29
C PRO A 81 40.66 24.16 51.77
N VAL A 82 40.18 25.16 52.51
CA VAL A 82 40.50 25.35 53.93
C VAL A 82 39.72 24.35 54.79
N THR A 83 38.41 24.21 54.52
CA THR A 83 37.54 23.24 55.20
C THR A 83 37.94 21.82 54.87
N PHE A 84 38.35 21.55 53.62
CA PHE A 84 38.86 20.25 53.19
C PHE A 84 40.14 19.85 53.93
N ARG A 85 41.09 20.78 54.13
CA ARG A 85 42.30 20.53 54.93
C ARG A 85 41.97 20.26 56.40
N GLN A 86 41.09 21.05 56.99
CA GLN A 86 40.68 20.87 58.39
C GLN A 86 39.95 19.56 58.62
N GLY A 87 39.05 19.18 57.72
CA GLY A 87 38.29 17.93 57.82
C GLY A 87 39.13 16.69 57.48
N LEU A 88 40.19 16.83 56.68
CA LEU A 88 41.18 15.77 56.48
C LEU A 88 42.06 15.55 57.74
N ILE A 89 42.48 16.62 58.41
CA ILE A 89 43.24 16.54 59.68
C ILE A 89 42.39 15.91 60.79
N ARG A 90 41.07 16.19 60.80
CA ARG A 90 40.12 15.62 61.77
C ARG A 90 39.62 14.21 61.40
N GLY A 91 39.91 13.73 60.19
CA GLY A 91 39.48 12.43 59.70
C GLY A 91 37.95 12.31 59.57
N GLU A 92 37.27 13.33 59.06
CA GLU A 92 35.82 13.35 58.93
C GLU A 92 35.31 12.35 57.87
N ILE A 93 34.32 11.55 58.28
CA ILE A 93 33.67 10.51 57.45
C ILE A 93 33.11 11.12 56.15
N GLU A 94 32.55 12.33 56.24
CA GLU A 94 31.93 13.04 55.11
C GLU A 94 32.94 13.43 54.01
N ILE A 95 34.24 13.50 54.34
CA ILE A 95 35.30 13.85 53.39
C ILE A 95 36.04 12.61 52.91
N ILE A 96 36.33 11.65 53.79
CA ILE A 96 37.09 10.45 53.42
C ILE A 96 36.26 9.47 52.57
N HIS A 97 34.97 9.30 52.87
CA HIS A 97 34.12 8.38 52.09
C HIS A 97 33.99 8.77 50.62
N PRO A 98 33.78 10.06 50.25
CA PRO A 98 33.83 10.50 48.86
C PRO A 98 35.18 10.26 48.19
N ILE A 99 36.30 10.50 48.90
CA ILE A 99 37.65 10.25 48.37
C ILE A 99 37.84 8.76 48.08
N LEU A 100 37.50 7.88 49.04
CA LEU A 100 37.58 6.43 48.85
C LEU A 100 36.66 5.96 47.73
N THR A 101 35.43 6.47 47.68
CA THR A 101 34.48 6.13 46.60
C THR A 101 35.06 6.50 45.24
N TRP A 102 35.68 7.67 45.11
CA TRP A 102 36.28 8.12 43.85
C TRP A 102 37.51 7.30 43.46
N LEU A 103 38.41 7.03 44.41
CA LEU A 103 39.60 6.22 44.19
C LEU A 103 39.26 4.79 43.76
N LEU A 104 38.25 4.19 44.42
CA LEU A 104 37.83 2.80 44.20
C LEU A 104 36.96 2.63 42.95
N THR A 105 36.21 3.66 42.54
CA THR A 105 35.47 3.62 41.26
C THR A 105 36.40 3.74 40.05
N HIS A 106 37.54 4.44 40.19
CA HIS A 106 38.46 4.75 39.09
C HIS A 106 39.84 4.09 39.24
N ILE A 107 39.94 2.92 39.88
CA ILE A 107 41.22 2.28 40.23
C ILE A 107 42.20 2.21 39.05
N ASP A 108 41.75 1.83 37.87
CA ASP A 108 42.63 1.70 36.70
C ASP A 108 43.15 3.04 36.18
N VAL A 109 42.33 4.09 36.24
CA VAL A 109 42.72 5.45 35.84
C VAL A 109 43.68 6.04 36.86
N VAL A 110 43.38 5.87 38.14
CA VAL A 110 44.18 6.38 39.26
C VAL A 110 45.54 5.67 39.29
N ARG A 111 45.60 4.35 39.08
CA ARG A 111 46.85 3.60 38.96
C ARG A 111 47.70 4.06 37.76
N LYS A 112 47.09 4.28 36.59
CA LYS A 112 47.79 4.82 35.42
C LYS A 112 48.33 6.23 35.70
N ARG A 113 47.56 7.08 36.37
CA ARG A 113 48.01 8.44 36.76
C ARG A 113 49.16 8.40 37.76
N ALA A 114 49.08 7.54 38.78
CA ALA A 114 50.15 7.35 39.76
C ALA A 114 51.45 6.84 39.12
N TYR A 115 51.34 5.91 38.16
CA TYR A 115 52.49 5.46 37.38
C TYR A 115 53.08 6.60 36.54
N LEU A 116 52.23 7.31 35.80
CA LEU A 116 52.66 8.42 34.94
C LEU A 116 53.24 9.60 35.71
N SER A 117 52.75 9.88 36.93
CA SER A 117 53.25 10.99 37.74
C SER A 117 54.71 10.81 38.16
N ARG A 118 55.18 9.57 38.32
CA ARG A 118 56.60 9.31 38.60
C ARG A 118 57.53 9.82 37.49
N PHE A 119 57.03 9.92 36.27
CA PHE A 119 57.81 10.28 35.09
C PHE A 119 57.42 11.63 34.48
N LEU A 120 56.18 12.11 34.71
CA LEU A 120 55.64 13.34 34.11
C LEU A 120 55.60 14.55 35.04
N VAL A 121 55.78 14.36 36.36
CA VAL A 121 55.92 15.51 37.28
C VAL A 121 57.26 16.16 36.99
N LYS A 122 57.20 17.41 36.51
CA LYS A 122 58.39 18.19 36.17
C LYS A 122 59.18 18.50 37.44
N LEU A 123 60.50 18.46 37.32
CA LEU A 123 61.39 19.01 38.33
C LEU A 123 61.34 20.53 38.20
N ASP A 124 60.86 21.21 39.25
CA ASP A 124 60.86 22.68 39.31
C ASP A 124 62.28 23.16 39.61
N ILE A 125 63.04 23.47 38.56
CA ILE A 125 64.37 24.06 38.66
C ILE A 125 64.18 25.58 38.87
N PRO A 126 64.71 26.17 39.95
CA PRO A 126 64.64 27.61 40.15
C PRO A 126 65.25 28.38 38.98
N SER A 127 64.64 29.50 38.59
CA SER A 127 65.04 30.31 37.43
C SER A 127 66.49 30.83 37.50
N GLU A 128 67.08 30.84 38.70
CA GLU A 128 68.48 31.21 38.95
C GLU A 128 69.47 30.19 38.34
N TYR A 129 69.14 28.90 38.36
CA TYR A 129 69.97 27.83 37.80
C TYR A 129 69.73 27.60 36.30
N LEU A 130 68.58 28.07 35.78
CA LEU A 130 68.25 28.05 34.35
C LEU A 130 69.02 29.12 33.55
N GLY A 131 69.68 30.06 34.22
CA GLY A 131 70.56 31.04 33.57
C GLY A 131 71.87 30.44 33.05
N ASP A 132 72.26 29.26 33.53
CA ASP A 132 73.42 28.52 33.04
C ASP A 132 73.08 27.78 31.73
N SER A 133 73.90 27.99 30.69
CA SER A 133 73.67 27.42 29.36
C SER A 133 73.72 25.89 29.34
N GLU A 134 74.52 25.26 30.20
CA GLU A 134 74.61 23.80 30.25
C GLU A 134 73.37 23.16 30.90
N ILE A 135 72.87 23.79 31.98
CA ILE A 135 71.67 23.34 32.70
C ILE A 135 70.42 23.52 31.83
N SER A 136 70.34 24.62 31.08
CA SER A 136 69.25 24.86 30.13
C SER A 136 69.19 23.79 29.02
N LEU A 137 70.34 23.46 28.42
CA LEU A 137 70.42 22.43 27.39
C LEU A 137 70.07 21.03 27.93
N LEU A 138 70.48 20.71 29.15
CA LEU A 138 70.10 19.47 29.83
C LEU A 138 68.60 19.41 30.14
N HIS A 139 68.00 20.55 30.53
CA HIS A 139 66.57 20.65 30.76
C HIS A 139 65.76 20.46 29.47
N GLU A 140 66.20 21.02 28.34
CA GLU A 140 65.60 20.78 27.02
C GLU A 140 65.68 19.31 26.60
N GLN A 141 66.84 18.67 26.80
CA GLN A 141 66.99 17.22 26.56
C GLN A 141 66.04 16.40 27.43
N TYR A 142 65.93 16.73 28.71
CA TYR A 142 64.97 16.10 29.63
C TYR A 142 63.53 16.25 29.14
N LEU A 143 63.10 17.45 28.75
CA LEU A 143 61.76 17.69 28.22
C LEU A 143 61.50 16.88 26.94
N SER A 144 62.49 16.80 26.04
CA SER A 144 62.38 16.00 24.82
C SER A 144 62.21 14.49 25.11
N LEU A 145 62.90 13.97 26.13
CA LEU A 145 62.77 12.59 26.59
C LEU A 145 61.41 12.33 27.23
N VAL A 146 60.89 13.28 28.00
CA VAL A 146 59.54 13.21 28.59
C VAL A 146 58.48 13.16 27.49
N ASP A 147 58.62 13.95 26.42
CA ASP A 147 57.68 13.92 25.30
C ASP A 147 57.78 12.63 24.47
N ARG A 148 59.00 12.12 24.25
CA ARG A 148 59.21 10.79 23.65
C ARG A 148 58.61 9.67 24.50
N PHE A 149 58.69 9.77 25.82
CA PHE A 149 58.05 8.80 26.71
C PHE A 149 56.52 8.84 26.56
N LYS A 150 55.90 10.03 26.45
CA LYS A 150 54.45 10.16 26.24
C LYS A 150 53.99 9.50 24.95
N THR A 151 54.73 9.64 23.85
CA THR A 151 54.36 9.03 22.56
C THR A 151 54.45 7.50 22.63
N ILE A 152 55.58 6.97 23.09
CA ILE A 152 55.80 5.52 23.22
C ILE A 152 54.80 4.90 24.19
N HIS A 153 54.52 5.54 25.33
CA HIS A 153 53.54 5.03 26.29
C HIS A 153 52.12 4.99 25.71
N LYS A 154 51.73 5.99 24.91
CA LYS A 154 50.42 5.99 24.22
C LYS A 154 50.32 4.84 23.22
N GLU A 155 51.36 4.62 22.41
CA GLU A 155 51.41 3.50 21.45
C GLU A 155 51.32 2.14 22.16
N ARG A 156 52.05 1.98 23.26
CA ARG A 156 52.01 0.76 24.07
C ARG A 156 50.62 0.49 24.67
N GLU A 157 49.94 1.51 25.17
CA GLU A 157 48.58 1.37 25.75
C GLU A 157 47.55 0.98 24.68
N ILE A 158 47.70 1.46 23.45
CA ILE A 158 46.88 1.03 22.32
C ILE A 158 47.16 -0.44 22.01
N GLY A 159 48.43 -0.80 21.84
CA GLY A 159 48.83 -2.18 21.54
C GLY A 159 48.46 -3.18 22.64
N LYS A 160 48.40 -2.77 23.91
CA LYS A 160 47.96 -3.64 25.02
C LYS A 160 46.52 -4.13 24.83
N LYS A 161 45.61 -3.27 24.37
CA LYS A 161 44.21 -3.67 24.10
C LYS A 161 44.14 -4.69 22.96
N ASP A 162 44.97 -4.52 21.95
CA ASP A 162 45.02 -5.47 20.82
C ASP A 162 45.56 -6.84 21.28
N VAL A 163 46.50 -6.86 22.23
CA VAL A 163 46.99 -8.11 22.84
C VAL A 163 45.92 -8.78 23.70
N GLU A 164 45.13 -8.03 24.47
CA GLU A 164 44.00 -8.58 25.25
C GLU A 164 42.99 -9.27 24.32
N ASN A 165 42.61 -8.61 23.20
CA ASN A 165 41.74 -9.22 22.18
C ASN A 165 42.39 -10.46 21.53
N ALA A 166 43.70 -10.44 21.29
CA ALA A 166 44.43 -11.58 20.73
C ALA A 166 44.47 -12.77 21.70
N VAL A 167 44.51 -12.53 23.01
CA VAL A 167 44.44 -13.59 24.03
C VAL A 167 43.06 -14.23 24.05
N GLU A 168 41.97 -13.46 23.98
CA GLU A 168 40.61 -14.00 23.88
C GLU A 168 40.45 -14.87 22.62
N LEU A 169 40.89 -14.37 21.47
CA LEU A 169 40.90 -15.13 20.21
C LEU A 169 41.76 -16.39 20.30
N ALA A 170 42.90 -16.35 21.00
CA ALA A 170 43.74 -17.53 21.21
C ALA A 170 43.03 -18.57 22.10
N THR A 171 42.31 -18.14 23.13
CA THR A 171 41.50 -19.04 23.96
C THR A 171 40.34 -19.67 23.19
N ASP A 172 39.67 -18.89 22.33
CA ASP A 172 38.60 -19.40 21.46
C ASP A 172 39.15 -20.37 20.41
N LEU A 173 40.29 -20.07 19.80
CA LEU A 173 40.97 -21.00 18.89
C LEU A 173 41.38 -22.30 19.59
N GLN A 174 41.84 -22.23 20.85
CA GLN A 174 42.14 -23.42 21.63
C GLN A 174 40.86 -24.23 21.94
N ALA A 175 39.75 -23.56 22.24
CA ALA A 175 38.45 -24.21 22.43
C ALA A 175 37.97 -24.89 21.13
N MET A 176 38.00 -24.20 19.99
CA MET A 176 37.66 -24.77 18.69
C MET A 176 38.59 -25.92 18.28
N ALA A 177 39.88 -25.84 18.61
CA ALA A 177 40.82 -26.93 18.36
C ALA A 177 40.48 -28.19 19.18
N LYS A 178 40.12 -28.02 20.47
CA LYS A 178 39.65 -29.13 21.32
C LYS A 178 38.34 -29.72 20.82
N GLU A 179 37.39 -28.89 20.39
CA GLU A 179 36.13 -29.36 19.80
C GLU A 179 36.37 -30.13 18.50
N LYS A 180 37.25 -29.63 17.64
CA LYS A 180 37.67 -30.33 16.41
C LYS A 180 38.28 -31.68 16.74
N GLU A 181 39.17 -31.76 17.72
CA GLU A 181 39.77 -33.03 18.17
C GLU A 181 38.73 -34.00 18.74
N ALA A 182 37.78 -33.51 19.55
CA ALA A 182 36.69 -34.32 20.07
C ALA A 182 35.79 -34.86 18.96
N VAL A 183 35.46 -34.03 17.97
CA VAL A 183 34.66 -34.41 16.80
C VAL A 183 35.42 -35.41 15.93
N THR A 184 36.70 -35.20 15.64
CA THR A 184 37.51 -36.15 14.85
C THR A 184 37.68 -37.49 15.58
N ALA A 185 37.89 -37.47 16.90
CA ALA A 185 37.95 -38.68 17.73
C ALA A 185 36.60 -39.42 17.82
N ARG A 186 35.47 -38.70 17.72
CA ARG A 186 34.14 -39.31 17.61
C ARG A 186 33.92 -39.89 16.21
N ILE A 187 34.34 -39.18 15.16
CA ILE A 187 34.26 -39.65 13.77
C ILE A 187 35.11 -40.92 13.60
N SER A 188 36.33 -40.98 14.14
CA SER A 188 37.16 -42.19 14.07
C SER A 188 36.51 -43.37 14.77
N ARG A 189 35.94 -43.18 15.97
CA ARG A 189 35.15 -44.20 16.69
C ARG A 189 33.91 -44.67 15.93
N ILE A 190 33.24 -43.78 15.19
CA ILE A 190 32.08 -44.14 14.38
C ILE A 190 32.52 -44.85 13.10
N LYS A 191 33.62 -44.41 12.47
CA LYS A 191 34.19 -45.06 11.29
C LYS A 191 34.61 -46.49 11.56
N THR A 192 35.28 -46.78 12.68
CA THR A 192 35.63 -48.16 13.06
C THR A 192 34.39 -49.02 13.29
N LYS A 193 33.32 -48.47 13.89
CA LYS A 193 32.04 -49.18 14.03
C LYS A 193 31.30 -49.39 12.70
N ALA A 194 31.54 -48.52 11.72
CA ALA A 194 30.86 -48.52 10.43
C ALA A 194 31.66 -49.20 9.30
N GLU A 195 32.89 -49.65 9.55
CA GLU A 195 33.72 -50.46 8.63
C GLU A 195 32.95 -51.57 7.89
N PRO A 196 32.09 -52.38 8.53
CA PRO A 196 31.37 -53.45 7.82
C PRO A 196 30.35 -52.95 6.79
N ALA A 197 29.93 -51.69 6.84
CA ALA A 197 28.90 -51.10 5.98
C ALA A 197 29.43 -49.92 5.14
N LEU A 198 30.74 -49.85 4.89
CA LEU A 198 31.39 -48.70 4.25
C LEU A 198 30.81 -48.38 2.85
N HIS A 199 30.39 -49.40 2.10
CA HIS A 199 29.77 -49.25 0.77
C HIS A 199 28.43 -48.49 0.80
N LEU A 200 27.75 -48.44 1.95
CA LEU A 200 26.47 -47.73 2.11
C LEU A 200 26.67 -46.28 2.59
N LEU A 201 27.89 -45.87 2.94
CA LEU A 201 28.16 -44.55 3.50
C LEU A 201 27.79 -43.42 2.53
N ASP A 202 28.09 -43.59 1.24
CA ASP A 202 27.75 -42.62 0.20
C ASP A 202 26.23 -42.52 0.01
N ALA A 203 25.52 -43.65 0.02
CA ALA A 203 24.06 -43.68 -0.04
C ALA A 203 23.42 -43.02 1.20
N CYS A 204 23.96 -43.26 2.39
CA CYS A 204 23.53 -42.61 3.64
C CYS A 204 23.81 -41.11 3.63
N LYS A 205 24.94 -40.67 3.05
CA LYS A 205 25.27 -39.24 2.88
C LYS A 205 24.27 -38.58 1.93
N LEU A 206 23.97 -39.20 0.80
CA LEU A 206 22.96 -38.72 -0.15
C LEU A 206 21.58 -38.64 0.51
N LEU A 207 21.16 -39.70 1.22
CA LEU A 207 19.88 -39.71 1.94
C LEU A 207 19.83 -38.59 3.01
N ARG A 208 20.91 -38.37 3.75
CA ARG A 208 21.00 -37.27 4.71
C ARG A 208 20.86 -35.92 4.03
N THR A 209 21.58 -35.70 2.92
CA THR A 209 21.47 -34.43 2.18
C THR A 209 20.06 -34.19 1.64
N GLU A 210 19.38 -35.25 1.17
CA GLU A 210 17.98 -35.13 0.72
C GLU A 210 17.02 -34.87 1.89
N ARG A 211 17.23 -35.48 3.06
CA ARG A 211 16.45 -35.22 4.27
C ARG A 211 16.69 -33.81 4.83
N ASP A 212 17.91 -33.31 4.76
CA ASP A 212 18.24 -31.94 5.18
C ASP A 212 17.57 -30.93 4.22
N LYS A 213 17.65 -31.15 2.90
CA LYS A 213 16.90 -30.35 1.90
C LYS A 213 15.39 -30.40 2.14
N GLU A 214 14.83 -31.56 2.43
CA GLU A 214 13.41 -31.70 2.74
C GLU A 214 13.01 -30.90 3.98
N ARG A 215 13.84 -30.89 5.03
CA ARG A 215 13.60 -30.06 6.22
C ARG A 215 13.66 -28.57 5.89
N ASP A 216 14.63 -28.15 5.09
CA ASP A 216 14.75 -26.76 4.66
C ASP A 216 13.54 -26.34 3.83
N LEU A 217 13.07 -27.20 2.91
CA LEU A 217 11.87 -26.97 2.11
C LEU A 217 10.59 -26.93 2.97
N ILE A 218 10.47 -27.80 3.99
CA ILE A 218 9.34 -27.76 4.93
C ILE A 218 9.37 -26.44 5.71
N SER A 219 10.53 -26.03 6.23
CA SER A 219 10.66 -24.76 6.95
C SER A 219 10.36 -23.55 6.07
N GLN A 220 10.78 -23.58 4.80
CA GLN A 220 10.44 -22.53 3.82
C GLN A 220 8.95 -22.51 3.52
N LYS A 221 8.34 -23.68 3.33
CA LYS A 221 6.91 -23.81 3.10
C LYS A 221 6.10 -23.27 4.28
N GLU A 222 6.46 -23.62 5.51
CA GLU A 222 5.83 -23.09 6.73
C GLU A 222 5.96 -21.56 6.79
N GLN A 223 7.14 -21.02 6.50
CA GLN A 223 7.36 -19.56 6.45
C GLN A 223 6.53 -18.89 5.35
N GLU A 224 6.45 -19.48 4.16
CA GLU A 224 5.62 -18.98 3.06
C GLU A 224 4.13 -19.04 3.41
N GLU A 225 3.65 -20.13 3.98
CA GLU A 225 2.27 -20.27 4.47
C GLU A 225 1.95 -19.20 5.51
N ASP A 226 2.83 -18.99 6.50
CA ASP A 226 2.70 -17.91 7.49
C ASP A 226 2.61 -16.53 6.80
N THR A 227 3.51 -16.24 5.86
CA THR A 227 3.48 -14.95 5.13
C THR A 227 2.21 -14.77 4.31
N ILE A 228 1.67 -15.83 3.71
CA ILE A 228 0.42 -15.81 2.96
C ILE A 228 -0.74 -15.52 3.91
N THR A 229 -0.79 -16.16 5.08
CA THR A 229 -1.84 -15.90 6.08
C THR A 229 -1.77 -14.47 6.62
N ASP A 230 -0.58 -13.92 6.84
CA ASP A 230 -0.37 -12.53 7.25
C ASP A 230 -0.83 -11.55 6.16
N LEU A 231 -0.48 -11.80 4.90
CA LEU A 231 -0.93 -10.98 3.77
C LEU A 231 -2.45 -11.07 3.56
N GLN A 232 -3.04 -12.25 3.72
CA GLN A 232 -4.50 -12.45 3.66
C GLN A 232 -5.22 -11.70 4.77
N SER A 233 -4.74 -11.77 6.02
CA SER A 233 -5.33 -11.04 7.14
C SER A 233 -5.20 -9.52 6.98
N SER A 234 -4.06 -9.05 6.46
CA SER A 234 -3.84 -7.64 6.12
C SER A 234 -4.79 -7.17 5.01
N LEU A 235 -4.98 -7.98 3.97
CA LEU A 235 -5.93 -7.68 2.89
C LEU A 235 -7.37 -7.62 3.42
N GLN A 236 -7.78 -8.59 4.24
CA GLN A 236 -9.09 -8.58 4.88
C GLN A 236 -9.29 -7.34 5.76
N ARG A 237 -8.26 -6.90 6.50
CA ARG A 237 -8.31 -5.65 7.28
C ARG A 237 -8.55 -4.43 6.38
N VAL A 238 -7.79 -4.29 5.29
CA VAL A 238 -7.97 -3.18 4.33
C VAL A 238 -9.34 -3.23 3.66
N GLU A 239 -9.84 -4.43 3.33
CA GLU A 239 -11.20 -4.59 2.81
C GLU A 239 -12.28 -4.16 3.83
N ARG A 240 -12.10 -4.49 5.11
CA ARG A 240 -12.99 -4.04 6.19
C ARG A 240 -12.96 -2.52 6.35
N GLU A 241 -11.77 -1.90 6.36
CA GLU A 241 -11.61 -0.44 6.40
C GLU A 241 -12.28 0.24 5.20
N LEU A 242 -12.12 -0.31 4.00
CA LEU A 242 -12.77 0.17 2.79
C LEU A 242 -14.30 0.02 2.88
N HIS A 243 -14.79 -1.10 3.43
CA HIS A 243 -16.21 -1.31 3.68
C HIS A 243 -16.78 -0.37 4.74
N ALA A 244 -16.02 -0.07 5.81
CA ALA A 244 -16.37 0.93 6.80
C ALA A 244 -16.46 2.31 6.13
N LEU A 245 -15.41 2.78 5.44
CA LEU A 245 -15.41 4.04 4.70
C LEU A 245 -16.56 4.16 3.68
N LYS A 246 -16.92 3.07 3.00
CA LYS A 246 -18.08 3.03 2.09
C LYS A 246 -19.40 3.19 2.84
N ARG A 247 -19.56 2.58 4.03
CA ARG A 247 -20.73 2.77 4.90
C ARG A 247 -20.74 4.17 5.52
N ASP A 248 -19.57 4.68 5.88
CA ASP A 248 -19.37 5.99 6.51
C ASP A 248 -19.66 7.14 5.55
N SER A 249 -19.49 6.92 4.24
CA SER A 249 -19.91 7.90 3.22
C SER A 249 -21.43 8.07 3.13
N THR A 250 -22.22 7.13 3.67
CA THR A 250 -23.68 7.21 3.72
C THR A 250 -24.17 7.57 5.12
N GLY A 251 -24.16 8.87 5.45
CA GLY A 251 -25.02 9.44 6.49
C GLY A 251 -24.47 9.53 7.93
N LEU A 252 -23.16 9.68 8.12
CA LEU A 252 -22.56 9.79 9.46
C LEU A 252 -22.03 11.20 9.78
N THR A 253 -22.49 11.76 10.89
CA THR A 253 -21.88 12.96 11.52
C THR A 253 -20.55 12.56 12.18
N PRO A 254 -19.51 13.42 12.15
CA PRO A 254 -18.20 13.12 12.77
C PRO A 254 -18.27 12.60 14.22
N GLN A 255 -19.24 13.09 15.01
CA GLN A 255 -19.50 12.61 16.37
C GLN A 255 -19.83 11.11 16.45
N ILE A 256 -20.64 10.57 15.54
CA ILE A 256 -21.05 9.17 15.57
C ILE A 256 -19.89 8.26 15.12
N LEU A 257 -19.09 8.73 14.15
CA LEU A 257 -17.87 8.03 13.74
C LEU A 257 -16.86 7.96 14.88
N ILE A 258 -16.64 9.08 15.60
CA ILE A 258 -15.76 9.10 16.78
C ILE A 258 -16.30 8.14 17.85
N GLN A 259 -17.61 8.12 18.10
CA GLN A 259 -18.19 7.18 19.06
C GLN A 259 -17.91 5.72 18.68
N HIS A 260 -18.18 5.32 17.43
CA HIS A 260 -17.88 3.96 16.97
C HIS A 260 -16.40 3.61 17.06
N LEU A 261 -15.50 4.51 16.66
CA LEU A 261 -14.06 4.30 16.78
C LEU A 261 -13.62 4.19 18.24
N THR A 262 -14.20 4.97 19.15
CA THR A 262 -13.90 4.83 20.58
C THR A 262 -14.38 3.51 21.14
N GLU A 263 -15.57 3.04 20.76
CA GLU A 263 -16.09 1.72 21.15
C GLU A 263 -15.18 0.60 20.61
N GLU A 264 -14.79 0.64 19.33
CA GLU A 264 -13.87 -0.32 18.73
C GLU A 264 -12.49 -0.33 19.40
N VAL A 265 -11.91 0.84 19.68
CA VAL A 265 -10.65 0.97 20.42
C VAL A 265 -10.76 0.40 21.83
N THR A 266 -11.89 0.58 22.52
CA THR A 266 -12.08 0.00 23.87
C THR A 266 -12.18 -1.53 23.83
N VAL A 267 -12.88 -2.09 22.85
CA VAL A 267 -12.98 -3.54 22.64
C VAL A 267 -11.61 -4.12 22.28
N GLN A 268 -10.90 -3.49 21.33
CA GLN A 268 -9.59 -3.96 20.90
C GLN A 268 -8.53 -3.83 22.00
N SER A 269 -8.58 -2.75 22.79
CA SER A 269 -7.75 -2.60 23.99
C SER A 269 -8.02 -3.69 25.01
N ALA A 270 -9.27 -4.11 25.21
CA ALA A 270 -9.60 -5.24 26.09
C ALA A 270 -9.05 -6.58 25.55
N ILE A 271 -9.12 -6.82 24.25
CA ILE A 271 -8.58 -8.03 23.61
C ILE A 271 -7.05 -8.07 23.75
N VAL A 272 -6.36 -6.96 23.44
CA VAL A 272 -4.89 -6.86 23.48
C VAL A 272 -4.33 -6.93 24.89
N LYS A 273 -5.01 -6.33 25.89
CA LYS A 273 -4.51 -6.29 27.27
C LYS A 273 -4.82 -7.55 28.08
N GLU A 274 -5.97 -8.20 27.84
CA GLU A 274 -6.43 -9.31 28.68
C GLU A 274 -6.42 -10.65 27.95
N LYS A 275 -7.14 -10.78 26.83
CA LYS A 275 -7.33 -12.07 26.15
C LYS A 275 -6.05 -12.57 25.47
N LEU A 276 -5.48 -11.79 24.55
CA LEU A 276 -4.33 -12.22 23.74
C LEU A 276 -3.10 -12.59 24.59
N PRO A 277 -2.73 -11.82 25.65
CA PRO A 277 -1.61 -12.19 26.51
C PRO A 277 -1.88 -13.46 27.32
N SER A 278 -3.12 -13.68 27.76
CA SER A 278 -3.49 -14.88 28.50
C SER A 278 -3.42 -16.14 27.64
N GLU A 279 -3.90 -16.07 26.40
CA GLU A 279 -3.83 -17.18 25.43
C GLU A 279 -2.39 -17.43 24.96
N LEU A 280 -1.62 -16.37 24.70
CA LEU A 280 -0.20 -16.47 24.36
C LEU A 280 0.60 -17.12 25.49
N ASN A 281 0.34 -16.75 26.75
CA ASN A 281 0.98 -17.38 27.90
C ASN A 281 0.58 -18.85 28.05
N ALA A 282 -0.70 -19.20 27.81
CA ALA A 282 -1.13 -20.59 27.81
C ALA A 282 -0.43 -21.42 26.71
N LYS A 283 -0.30 -20.88 25.49
CA LYS A 283 0.44 -21.53 24.40
C LYS A 283 1.94 -21.63 24.68
N LYS A 284 2.58 -20.56 25.20
CA LYS A 284 3.99 -20.58 25.65
C LYS A 284 4.23 -21.60 26.75
N ASN A 285 3.32 -21.71 27.72
CA ASN A 285 3.39 -22.72 28.78
C ASN A 285 3.30 -24.13 28.20
N ARG A 286 2.38 -24.36 27.24
CA ARG A 286 2.27 -25.64 26.53
C ARG A 286 3.53 -25.97 25.72
N MET A 287 4.10 -25.00 25.01
CA MET A 287 5.37 -25.19 24.28
C MET A 287 6.51 -25.50 25.23
N ARG A 288 6.66 -24.77 26.34
CA ARG A 288 7.66 -25.08 27.38
C ARG A 288 7.51 -26.49 27.91
N ALA A 289 6.28 -26.93 28.20
CA ALA A 289 6.02 -28.30 28.62
C ALA A 289 6.41 -29.33 27.55
N LEU A 290 6.10 -29.08 26.28
CA LEU A 290 6.49 -29.96 25.17
C LEU A 290 8.01 -29.98 24.91
N SER A 291 8.70 -28.85 25.06
CA SER A 291 10.16 -28.78 24.98
C SER A 291 10.81 -29.60 26.09
N VAL A 292 10.30 -29.48 27.32
CA VAL A 292 10.74 -30.29 28.46
C VAL A 292 10.49 -31.78 28.18
N VAL A 293 9.35 -32.15 27.59
CA VAL A 293 9.06 -33.54 27.19
C VAL A 293 10.03 -34.04 26.10
N LYS A 294 10.42 -33.20 25.14
CA LYS A 294 11.40 -33.53 24.08
C LYS A 294 12.80 -33.79 24.64
N GLU A 295 13.20 -33.10 25.70
CA GLU A 295 14.50 -33.29 26.35
C GLU A 295 14.60 -34.63 27.11
N TYR A 296 13.48 -35.20 27.53
CA TYR A 296 13.47 -36.52 28.15
C TYR A 296 13.58 -37.63 27.09
N SER A 297 14.63 -38.46 27.19
CA SER A 297 14.86 -39.58 26.26
C SER A 297 13.79 -40.68 26.34
N TYR A 298 13.07 -40.80 27.47
CA TYR A 298 11.87 -41.64 27.63
C TYR A 298 11.07 -41.21 28.89
N LEU A 299 9.79 -40.89 28.73
CA LEU A 299 8.88 -40.60 29.84
C LEU A 299 8.04 -41.85 30.15
N GLY A 300 8.50 -42.66 31.11
CA GLY A 300 7.78 -43.87 31.52
C GLY A 300 6.47 -43.58 32.28
N PRO A 301 5.48 -44.49 32.25
CA PRO A 301 4.18 -44.31 32.93
C PRO A 301 4.31 -44.06 34.44
N ASP A 302 5.34 -44.63 35.06
CA ASP A 302 5.63 -44.51 36.49
C ASP A 302 6.02 -43.06 36.88
N LYS A 303 6.76 -42.37 36.01
CA LYS A 303 7.18 -40.97 36.24
C LYS A 303 6.04 -39.97 35.99
N ILE A 304 5.08 -40.33 35.12
CA ILE A 304 3.85 -39.57 34.93
C ILE A 304 2.95 -39.71 36.17
N LEU A 305 2.88 -40.92 36.75
CA LEU A 305 2.17 -41.19 37.99
C LEU A 305 2.75 -40.40 39.17
N THR A 306 4.08 -40.34 39.33
CA THR A 306 4.68 -39.51 40.39
C THR A 306 4.42 -38.01 40.19
N MET A 307 4.47 -37.50 38.96
CA MET A 307 4.10 -36.11 38.68
C MET A 307 2.62 -35.81 38.95
N ARG A 308 1.71 -36.76 38.67
CA ARG A 308 0.29 -36.64 39.03
C ARG A 308 0.08 -36.63 40.54
N ASN A 309 0.72 -37.54 41.25
CA ASN A 309 0.62 -37.59 42.71
C ASN A 309 1.17 -36.31 43.37
N ASN A 310 2.25 -35.73 42.82
CA ASN A 310 2.77 -34.44 43.27
C ASN A 310 1.81 -33.28 42.96
N LEU A 311 1.14 -33.30 41.79
CA LEU A 311 0.10 -32.33 41.46
C LEU A 311 -1.09 -32.43 42.42
N ASP A 312 -1.53 -33.64 42.73
CA ASP A 312 -2.64 -33.88 43.65
C ASP A 312 -2.28 -33.46 45.09
N ALA A 313 -1.03 -33.67 45.52
CA ALA A 313 -0.53 -33.18 46.80
C ALA A 313 -0.52 -31.64 46.85
N VAL A 314 0.00 -30.98 45.80
CA VAL A 314 0.01 -29.51 45.72
C VAL A 314 -1.40 -28.94 45.63
N LEU A 315 -2.33 -29.59 44.92
CA LEU A 315 -3.73 -29.20 44.87
C LEU A 315 -4.38 -29.28 46.26
N LYS A 316 -4.06 -30.34 47.02
CA LYS A 316 -4.52 -30.48 48.41
C LYS A 316 -3.93 -29.39 49.30
N ASP A 317 -2.63 -29.11 49.19
CA ASP A 317 -1.98 -28.03 49.96
C ASP A 317 -2.58 -26.65 49.64
N ILE A 318 -2.89 -26.39 48.36
CA ILE A 318 -3.58 -25.15 47.94
C ILE A 318 -4.99 -25.10 48.52
N GLN A 319 -5.72 -26.21 48.51
CA GLN A 319 -7.07 -26.27 49.06
C GLN A 319 -7.06 -26.05 50.58
N ASP A 320 -6.12 -26.66 51.30
CA ASP A 320 -5.90 -26.45 52.73
C ASP A 320 -5.49 -24.98 53.03
N LEU A 321 -4.70 -24.35 52.15
CA LEU A 321 -4.36 -22.91 52.21
C LEU A 321 -5.57 -22.00 51.96
N VAL A 322 -6.45 -22.37 51.03
CA VAL A 322 -7.67 -21.64 50.74
C VAL A 322 -8.67 -21.77 51.89
N GLU A 323 -8.86 -22.98 52.43
CA GLU A 323 -9.71 -23.25 53.59
C GLU A 323 -9.19 -22.56 54.86
N SER A 324 -7.88 -22.60 55.10
CA SER A 324 -7.27 -21.87 56.22
C SER A 324 -7.43 -20.35 56.08
N LYS A 325 -7.32 -19.80 54.86
CA LYS A 325 -7.61 -18.39 54.58
C LYS A 325 -9.08 -18.01 54.78
N ILE A 326 -10.01 -18.93 54.53
CA ILE A 326 -11.45 -18.72 54.78
C ILE A 326 -11.77 -18.80 56.28
N SER A 327 -11.07 -19.65 57.03
CA SER A 327 -11.27 -19.84 58.48
C SER A 327 -10.61 -18.77 59.37
N LYS A 328 -9.52 -18.13 58.92
CA LYS A 328 -8.88 -17.01 59.64
C LYS A 328 -9.58 -15.69 59.30
N ASN A 329 -10.65 -15.41 60.05
CA ASN A 329 -11.38 -14.15 60.03
C ASN A 329 -10.51 -12.97 60.50
N ASP A 330 -9.86 -12.30 59.56
CA ASP A 330 -10.13 -10.86 59.41
C ASP A 330 -11.08 -10.75 58.23
N ILE A 331 -12.23 -10.12 58.42
CA ILE A 331 -13.27 -9.97 57.38
C ILE A 331 -12.58 -9.40 56.14
N ASP A 332 -12.35 -10.25 55.15
CA ASP A 332 -11.68 -9.87 53.92
C ASP A 332 -12.66 -8.97 53.18
N LYS A 333 -12.63 -7.67 53.49
CA LYS A 333 -13.48 -6.64 52.86
C LYS A 333 -13.31 -6.67 51.34
N MET A 334 -12.17 -7.19 50.86
CA MET A 334 -11.86 -7.39 49.45
C MET A 334 -12.42 -8.69 48.87
N GLY A 335 -12.90 -9.64 49.67
CA GLY A 335 -13.57 -10.87 49.22
C GLY A 335 -14.78 -10.61 48.32
N PRO A 336 -15.78 -9.81 48.77
CA PRO A 336 -16.90 -9.39 47.93
C PRO A 336 -16.46 -8.65 46.67
N PHE A 337 -15.47 -7.76 46.77
CA PHE A 337 -14.93 -7.04 45.60
C PHE A 337 -14.19 -7.96 44.62
N ARG A 338 -13.50 -9.01 45.11
CA ARG A 338 -12.88 -10.03 44.26
C ARG A 338 -13.92 -10.91 43.60
N GLN A 339 -14.99 -11.27 44.31
CA GLN A 339 -16.11 -12.01 43.73
C GLN A 339 -16.86 -11.16 42.70
N GLN A 340 -17.07 -9.88 42.97
CA GLN A 340 -17.65 -8.92 42.02
C GLN A 340 -16.73 -8.71 40.81
N ALA A 341 -15.42 -8.54 41.01
CA ALA A 341 -14.45 -8.43 39.93
C ALA A 341 -14.36 -9.73 39.10
N ALA A 342 -14.45 -10.90 39.73
CA ALA A 342 -14.51 -12.18 39.04
C ALA A 342 -15.81 -12.32 38.24
N ALA A 343 -16.96 -11.92 38.80
CA ALA A 343 -18.24 -11.91 38.11
C ALA A 343 -18.23 -10.94 36.91
N VAL A 344 -17.75 -9.72 37.09
CA VAL A 344 -17.57 -8.73 36.01
C VAL A 344 -16.59 -9.23 34.95
N GLY A 345 -15.48 -9.85 35.37
CA GLY A 345 -14.51 -10.48 34.46
C GLY A 345 -15.11 -11.64 33.67
N ASN A 346 -15.97 -12.45 34.30
CA ASN A 346 -16.71 -13.53 33.63
C ASN A 346 -17.75 -12.96 32.65
N MET A 347 -18.49 -11.92 33.03
CA MET A 347 -19.43 -11.23 32.15
C MET A 347 -18.71 -10.61 30.94
N LYS A 348 -17.56 -9.96 31.16
CA LYS A 348 -16.70 -9.41 30.10
C LYS A 348 -16.20 -10.51 29.17
N ARG A 349 -15.73 -11.64 29.70
CA ARG A 349 -15.30 -12.80 28.88
C ARG A 349 -16.45 -13.39 28.08
N ASN A 350 -17.63 -13.55 28.66
CA ASN A 350 -18.82 -14.05 27.97
C ASN A 350 -19.29 -13.09 26.87
N ALA A 351 -19.21 -11.77 27.11
CA ALA A 351 -19.53 -10.76 26.09
C ALA A 351 -18.55 -10.82 24.92
N LEU A 352 -17.24 -10.92 25.20
CA LEU A 352 -16.22 -11.09 24.16
C LEU A 352 -16.39 -12.41 23.39
N GLU A 353 -16.75 -13.51 24.06
CA GLU A 353 -17.02 -14.79 23.38
C GLU A 353 -18.27 -14.72 22.49
N ARG A 354 -19.31 -13.99 22.91
CA ARG A 354 -20.48 -13.72 22.06
C ARG A 354 -20.11 -12.85 20.86
N LEU A 355 -19.27 -11.83 21.06
CA LEU A 355 -18.77 -11.00 19.97
C LEU A 355 -18.02 -11.85 18.95
N GLU A 356 -17.09 -12.70 19.40
CA GLU A 356 -16.32 -13.62 18.56
C GLU A 356 -17.23 -14.61 17.79
N LYS A 357 -18.29 -15.12 18.42
CA LYS A 357 -19.31 -15.95 17.73
C LYS A 357 -20.08 -15.17 16.66
N ILE A 358 -20.40 -13.91 16.92
CA ILE A 358 -21.07 -13.05 15.94
C ILE A 358 -20.12 -12.70 14.80
N GLU A 359 -18.86 -12.36 15.10
CA GLU A 359 -17.82 -12.06 14.12
C GLU A 359 -17.53 -13.28 13.21
N SER A 360 -17.36 -14.47 13.78
CA SER A 360 -17.21 -15.70 12.98
C SER A 360 -18.45 -15.98 12.12
N SER A 361 -19.66 -15.81 12.65
CA SER A 361 -20.89 -15.94 11.83
C SER A 361 -20.97 -14.91 10.71
N LEU A 362 -20.44 -13.70 10.94
CA LEU A 362 -20.37 -12.63 9.94
C LEU A 362 -19.35 -12.98 8.86
N GLU A 363 -18.17 -13.48 9.23
CA GLU A 363 -17.14 -13.96 8.31
C GLU A 363 -17.65 -15.14 7.47
N GLU A 364 -18.34 -16.10 8.08
CA GLU A 364 -18.99 -17.20 7.36
C GLU A 364 -20.03 -16.70 6.36
N LEU A 365 -20.89 -15.75 6.77
CA LEU A 365 -21.89 -15.13 5.90
C LEU A 365 -21.22 -14.34 4.76
N GLN A 366 -20.14 -13.62 5.03
CA GLN A 366 -19.37 -12.90 4.02
C GLN A 366 -18.71 -13.85 3.02
N SER A 367 -18.12 -14.96 3.50
CA SER A 367 -17.55 -16.00 2.65
C SER A 367 -18.63 -16.61 1.76
N ARG A 368 -19.78 -17.01 2.33
CA ARG A 368 -20.94 -17.51 1.56
C ARG A 368 -21.43 -16.48 0.54
N LEU A 369 -21.43 -15.18 0.88
CA LEU A 369 -21.80 -14.12 -0.05
C LEU A 369 -20.79 -14.04 -1.20
N LYS A 370 -19.49 -14.13 -0.91
CA LYS A 370 -18.41 -14.16 -1.91
C LYS A 370 -18.55 -15.39 -2.82
N GLU A 371 -18.74 -16.58 -2.25
CA GLU A 371 -19.02 -17.81 -3.00
C GLU A 371 -20.26 -17.68 -3.88
N LYS A 372 -21.36 -17.12 -3.38
CA LYS A 372 -22.58 -16.88 -4.18
C LYS A 372 -22.35 -15.82 -5.27
N ARG A 373 -21.54 -14.79 -5.02
CA ARG A 373 -21.14 -13.81 -6.03
C ARG A 373 -20.28 -14.46 -7.11
N ASP A 374 -19.31 -15.27 -6.74
CA ASP A 374 -18.41 -15.93 -7.68
C ASP A 374 -19.16 -17.00 -8.46
N HIS A 375 -20.03 -17.78 -7.82
CA HIS A 375 -20.97 -18.66 -8.49
C HIS A 375 -21.92 -17.92 -9.43
N SER A 376 -22.41 -16.73 -9.04
CA SER A 376 -23.20 -15.86 -9.92
C SER A 376 -22.38 -15.33 -11.09
N LYS A 377 -21.08 -15.06 -10.94
CA LYS A 377 -20.19 -14.64 -12.04
C LYS A 377 -19.96 -15.81 -13.01
N THR A 378 -19.67 -17.01 -12.49
CA THR A 378 -19.55 -18.22 -13.30
C THR A 378 -20.85 -18.54 -14.05
N LEU A 379 -22.00 -18.35 -13.41
CA LEU A 379 -23.31 -18.46 -14.08
C LEU A 379 -23.58 -17.33 -15.09
N LEU A 380 -22.99 -16.15 -14.91
CA LEU A 380 -23.08 -15.05 -15.88
C LEU A 380 -22.26 -15.34 -17.15
N GLU A 381 -21.14 -16.05 -17.02
CA GLU A 381 -20.35 -16.56 -18.15
C GLU A 381 -21.19 -17.54 -18.99
N THR A 382 -22.03 -18.36 -18.35
CA THR A 382 -23.10 -19.10 -19.03
C THR A 382 -24.27 -18.17 -19.33
N SER A 383 -24.11 -17.24 -20.27
CA SER A 383 -25.12 -16.40 -20.96
C SER A 383 -26.61 -16.60 -20.58
N ILE A 384 -27.00 -16.33 -19.33
CA ILE A 384 -28.41 -16.25 -18.92
C ILE A 384 -28.70 -14.77 -18.75
N PRO A 385 -29.42 -14.13 -19.70
CA PRO A 385 -29.74 -12.71 -19.60
C PRO A 385 -30.55 -12.42 -18.34
N ARG A 386 -30.24 -11.30 -17.66
CA ARG A 386 -31.01 -10.81 -16.50
C ARG A 386 -32.50 -10.71 -16.86
N ALA A 387 -33.40 -10.83 -15.88
CA ALA A 387 -34.85 -10.87 -16.11
C ALA A 387 -35.39 -9.75 -17.03
N GLU A 388 -34.84 -8.53 -16.94
CA GLU A 388 -35.20 -7.42 -17.84
C GLU A 388 -34.67 -7.58 -19.27
N GLU A 389 -33.45 -8.09 -19.42
CA GLU A 389 -32.85 -8.38 -20.73
C GLU A 389 -33.53 -9.56 -21.39
N LEU A 390 -33.93 -10.57 -20.62
CA LEU A 390 -34.77 -11.67 -21.09
C LEU A 390 -36.15 -11.17 -21.52
N LYS A 391 -36.77 -10.24 -20.78
CA LYS A 391 -38.04 -9.62 -21.19
C LYS A 391 -37.88 -8.82 -22.48
N LYS A 392 -36.80 -8.04 -22.62
CA LYS A 392 -36.45 -7.34 -23.87
C LYS A 392 -36.21 -8.33 -25.01
N TYR A 393 -35.52 -9.46 -24.76
CA TYR A 393 -35.27 -10.51 -25.73
C TYR A 393 -36.56 -11.20 -26.18
N ILE A 394 -37.43 -11.59 -25.24
CA ILE A 394 -38.75 -12.18 -25.53
C ILE A 394 -39.61 -11.19 -26.32
N ASN A 395 -39.60 -9.91 -25.97
CA ASN A 395 -40.32 -8.90 -26.75
C ASN A 395 -39.74 -8.76 -28.17
N ARG A 396 -38.41 -8.77 -28.33
CA ARG A 396 -37.76 -8.83 -29.67
C ARG A 396 -38.11 -10.10 -30.43
N LEU A 397 -38.25 -11.23 -29.75
CA LEU A 397 -38.64 -12.50 -30.36
C LEU A 397 -40.12 -12.47 -30.78
N LYS A 398 -41.00 -11.89 -29.97
CA LYS A 398 -42.41 -11.67 -30.30
C LYS A 398 -42.55 -10.74 -31.50
N THR A 399 -41.83 -9.61 -31.53
CA THR A 399 -41.86 -8.70 -32.69
C THR A 399 -41.31 -9.40 -33.95
N LYS A 400 -40.19 -10.12 -33.86
CA LYS A 400 -39.69 -10.96 -34.96
C LYS A 400 -40.70 -12.01 -35.40
N GLY A 401 -41.40 -12.66 -34.48
CA GLY A 401 -42.45 -13.63 -34.77
C GLY A 401 -43.66 -13.00 -35.48
N THR A 402 -44.08 -11.79 -35.06
CA THR A 402 -45.14 -11.05 -35.75
C THR A 402 -44.71 -10.58 -37.15
N LEU A 403 -43.46 -10.16 -37.32
CA LEU A 403 -42.90 -9.81 -38.63
C LEU A 403 -42.83 -11.04 -39.54
N TYR A 404 -42.35 -12.17 -39.03
CA TYR A 404 -42.34 -13.43 -39.78
C TYR A 404 -43.75 -13.83 -40.24
N LYS A 405 -44.75 -13.75 -39.35
CA LYS A 405 -46.16 -14.02 -39.72
C LYS A 405 -46.68 -13.05 -40.78
N ARG A 406 -46.35 -11.76 -40.68
CA ARG A 406 -46.72 -10.74 -41.66
C ARG A 406 -46.08 -11.02 -43.02
N CYS A 407 -44.77 -11.21 -43.08
CA CYS A 407 -44.07 -11.54 -44.32
C CYS A 407 -44.56 -12.85 -44.92
N LYS A 408 -44.89 -13.86 -44.09
CA LYS A 408 -45.51 -15.10 -44.56
C LYS A 408 -46.89 -14.87 -45.18
N ALA A 409 -47.71 -14.00 -44.58
CA ALA A 409 -49.02 -13.63 -45.11
C ALA A 409 -48.90 -12.82 -46.41
N GLU A 410 -47.93 -11.90 -46.49
CA GLU A 410 -47.63 -11.13 -47.70
C GLU A 410 -47.17 -12.04 -48.85
N ILE A 411 -46.28 -13.00 -48.59
CA ILE A 411 -45.89 -14.02 -49.56
C ILE A 411 -47.10 -14.85 -50.00
N ALA A 412 -47.99 -15.21 -49.08
CA ALA A 412 -49.22 -15.93 -49.43
C ALA A 412 -50.17 -15.07 -50.28
N GLY A 413 -50.29 -13.78 -49.98
CA GLY A 413 -51.02 -12.78 -50.76
C GLY A 413 -50.48 -12.66 -52.18
N LEU A 414 -49.16 -12.44 -52.33
CA LEU A 414 -48.49 -12.38 -53.63
C LEU A 414 -48.64 -13.68 -54.44
N LYS A 415 -48.62 -14.84 -53.78
CA LYS A 415 -48.91 -16.13 -54.45
C LYS A 415 -50.36 -16.22 -54.92
N ALA A 416 -51.31 -15.75 -54.12
CA ALA A 416 -52.72 -15.70 -54.50
C ALA A 416 -52.94 -14.73 -55.67
N GLU A 417 -52.35 -13.53 -55.61
CA GLU A 417 -52.38 -12.54 -56.69
C GLU A 417 -51.75 -13.07 -57.97
N SER A 418 -50.58 -13.73 -57.89
CA SER A 418 -49.98 -14.42 -59.04
C SER A 418 -50.90 -15.50 -59.61
N GLY A 419 -51.62 -16.24 -58.76
CA GLY A 419 -52.64 -17.20 -59.19
C GLY A 419 -53.82 -16.54 -59.90
N VAL A 420 -54.33 -15.42 -59.37
CA VAL A 420 -55.40 -14.63 -60.01
C VAL A 420 -54.92 -14.04 -61.33
N LEU A 421 -53.71 -13.46 -61.36
CA LEU A 421 -53.07 -12.91 -62.56
C LEU A 421 -52.92 -13.97 -63.65
N ASN A 422 -52.45 -15.17 -63.31
CA ASN A 422 -52.37 -16.29 -64.24
C ASN A 422 -53.76 -16.70 -64.76
N ARG A 423 -54.78 -16.70 -63.90
CA ARG A 423 -56.16 -16.99 -64.33
C ARG A 423 -56.72 -15.88 -65.22
N THR A 424 -56.47 -14.61 -64.91
CA THR A 424 -56.88 -13.48 -65.76
C THR A 424 -56.14 -13.47 -67.07
N ALA A 425 -54.85 -13.83 -67.10
CA ALA A 425 -54.08 -13.99 -68.34
C ALA A 425 -54.68 -15.10 -69.20
N ALA A 426 -55.02 -16.26 -68.60
CA ALA A 426 -55.70 -17.34 -69.33
C ALA A 426 -57.10 -16.94 -69.84
N ILE A 427 -57.87 -16.15 -69.06
CA ILE A 427 -59.16 -15.61 -69.50
C ILE A 427 -58.96 -14.62 -70.64
N LEU A 428 -57.96 -13.74 -70.56
CA LEU A 428 -57.64 -12.77 -71.60
C LEU A 428 -57.13 -13.47 -72.87
N ASP A 429 -56.30 -14.49 -72.78
CA ASP A 429 -55.90 -15.32 -73.92
C ASP A 429 -57.15 -15.99 -74.54
N GLY A 430 -58.06 -16.52 -73.72
CA GLY A 430 -59.34 -17.06 -74.18
C GLY A 430 -60.23 -16.01 -74.83
N GLN A 431 -60.26 -14.79 -74.29
CA GLN A 431 -61.03 -13.65 -74.82
C GLN A 431 -60.39 -13.08 -76.09
N ILE A 432 -59.07 -13.04 -76.21
CA ILE A 432 -58.36 -12.68 -77.44
C ILE A 432 -58.70 -13.69 -78.53
N THR A 433 -58.73 -14.98 -78.19
CA THR A 433 -59.18 -16.05 -79.08
C THR A 433 -60.65 -15.86 -79.50
N HIS A 434 -61.52 -15.36 -78.61
CA HIS A 434 -62.93 -15.05 -78.88
C HIS A 434 -63.16 -13.70 -79.60
N SER A 435 -62.34 -12.67 -79.37
CA SER A 435 -62.53 -11.33 -79.91
C SER A 435 -62.12 -11.24 -81.38
N TYR A 436 -61.23 -12.13 -81.84
CA TYR A 436 -60.97 -12.30 -83.27
C TYR A 436 -62.10 -13.05 -84.02
N THR A 437 -63.10 -13.59 -83.33
CA THR A 437 -64.21 -14.35 -83.96
C THR A 437 -65.57 -13.66 -83.95
N THR A 438 -65.70 -12.42 -83.44
CA THR A 438 -66.95 -11.65 -83.59
C THR A 438 -66.69 -10.21 -84.04
N ASN A 439 -66.59 -10.03 -85.36
CA ASN A 439 -66.94 -8.78 -86.04
C ASN A 439 -68.40 -8.43 -85.70
N VAL A 440 -68.60 -7.57 -84.70
CA VAL A 440 -69.90 -6.92 -84.48
C VAL A 440 -70.07 -5.86 -85.57
N THR A 441 -70.64 -6.32 -86.68
CA THR A 441 -71.16 -5.48 -87.76
C THR A 441 -72.33 -4.67 -87.20
N SER A 442 -72.16 -3.36 -87.13
CA SER A 442 -73.24 -2.41 -86.89
C SER A 442 -74.24 -2.48 -88.05
N LYS A 443 -75.29 -3.32 -87.93
CA LYS A 443 -76.45 -3.27 -88.82
C LYS A 443 -77.41 -2.18 -88.34
N VAL A 444 -77.17 -0.96 -88.79
CA VAL A 444 -78.23 0.04 -88.97
C VAL A 444 -78.29 0.31 -90.47
N THR A 445 -79.19 -0.38 -91.16
CA THR A 445 -79.48 -0.13 -92.58
C THR A 445 -80.51 0.99 -92.62
N ILE A 446 -80.13 2.14 -93.16
CA ILE A 446 -81.04 3.26 -93.43
C ILE A 446 -81.71 2.95 -94.78
N PRO A 447 -83.05 2.80 -94.86
CA PRO A 447 -83.74 2.65 -96.15
C PRO A 447 -83.84 4.02 -96.88
N GLU A 448 -83.48 4.05 -98.16
CA GLU A 448 -83.46 5.22 -99.07
C GLU A 448 -84.84 5.80 -99.48
N SER A 449 -85.90 5.58 -98.70
CA SER A 449 -87.21 6.20 -98.92
C SER A 449 -87.61 7.07 -97.72
N TYR A 450 -87.14 8.31 -97.75
CA TYR A 450 -87.38 9.31 -96.71
C TYR A 450 -88.80 9.87 -96.85
N THR A 451 -89.74 9.34 -96.07
CA THR A 451 -91.10 9.87 -95.88
C THR A 451 -91.27 10.37 -94.45
N LEU A 452 -92.10 11.40 -94.26
CA LEU A 452 -92.28 12.11 -92.97
C LEU A 452 -92.64 11.16 -91.81
N ASP A 453 -93.36 10.08 -92.08
CA ASP A 453 -93.74 9.06 -91.10
C ASP A 453 -92.59 8.14 -90.68
N ASN A 454 -91.70 7.77 -91.61
CA ASN A 454 -90.53 6.92 -91.32
C ASN A 454 -89.45 7.66 -90.51
N ALA A 455 -89.37 8.98 -90.64
CA ALA A 455 -88.45 9.81 -89.86
C ALA A 455 -88.82 9.82 -88.36
N LEU A 456 -90.11 9.83 -88.02
CA LEU A 456 -90.56 9.78 -86.63
C LEU A 456 -90.30 8.40 -86.00
N VAL A 457 -90.52 7.31 -86.72
CA VAL A 457 -90.25 5.94 -86.21
C VAL A 457 -88.75 5.68 -86.03
N THR A 458 -87.92 6.09 -86.99
CA THR A 458 -86.46 5.96 -86.87
C THR A 458 -85.88 6.88 -85.79
N ASN A 459 -86.40 8.10 -85.65
CA ASN A 459 -85.99 9.02 -84.59
C ASN A 459 -86.45 8.56 -83.21
N THR A 460 -87.64 7.95 -83.08
CA THR A 460 -88.08 7.33 -81.83
C THR A 460 -87.26 6.08 -81.50
N GLN A 461 -86.88 5.25 -82.49
CA GLN A 461 -85.97 4.11 -82.28
C GLN A 461 -84.55 4.56 -81.88
N LEU A 462 -84.02 5.61 -82.52
CA LEU A 462 -82.75 6.24 -82.12
C LEU A 462 -82.85 6.84 -80.72
N SER A 463 -83.94 7.54 -80.40
CA SER A 463 -84.17 8.12 -79.07
C SER A 463 -84.28 7.03 -78.00
N HIS A 464 -84.95 5.91 -78.27
CA HIS A 464 -84.98 4.75 -77.37
C HIS A 464 -83.60 4.11 -77.23
N SER A 465 -82.82 4.02 -78.30
CA SER A 465 -81.44 3.48 -78.27
C SER A 465 -80.49 4.40 -77.47
N ILE A 466 -80.64 5.72 -77.63
CA ILE A 466 -79.89 6.73 -76.87
C ILE A 466 -80.30 6.71 -75.40
N LEU A 467 -81.60 6.53 -75.09
CA LEU A 467 -82.10 6.37 -73.72
C LEU A 467 -81.59 5.06 -73.09
N ALA A 468 -81.57 3.95 -73.83
CA ALA A 468 -81.00 2.69 -73.39
C ALA A 468 -79.49 2.82 -73.11
N LEU A 469 -78.74 3.50 -73.98
CA LEU A 469 -77.33 3.80 -73.76
C LEU A 469 -77.12 4.72 -72.54
N ARG A 470 -77.97 5.74 -72.36
CA ARG A 470 -77.90 6.64 -71.20
C ARG A 470 -78.23 5.93 -69.87
N THR A 471 -79.22 5.06 -69.86
CA THR A 471 -79.57 4.26 -68.68
C THR A 471 -78.47 3.26 -68.33
N ASN A 472 -77.80 2.67 -69.33
CA ASN A 472 -76.63 1.81 -69.14
C ASN A 472 -75.36 2.59 -68.70
N LEU A 473 -75.20 3.85 -69.12
CA LEU A 473 -74.07 4.70 -68.73
C LEU A 473 -74.20 5.30 -67.32
N ALA A 474 -75.42 5.54 -66.84
CA ALA A 474 -75.69 6.09 -65.51
C ALA A 474 -75.05 5.31 -64.33
N PRO A 475 -75.13 3.96 -64.25
CA PRO A 475 -74.45 3.20 -63.20
C PRO A 475 -72.93 3.29 -63.32
N VAL A 476 -72.37 3.19 -64.54
CA VAL A 476 -70.92 3.32 -64.77
C VAL A 476 -70.38 4.68 -64.30
N ILE A 477 -71.13 5.77 -64.54
CA ILE A 477 -70.77 7.10 -64.06
C ILE A 477 -70.85 7.20 -62.53
N ARG A 478 -71.83 6.53 -61.90
CA ARG A 478 -71.97 6.50 -60.43
C ARG A 478 -70.83 5.72 -59.79
N ASP A 479 -70.47 4.58 -60.35
CA ASP A 479 -69.34 3.77 -59.91
C ASP A 479 -68.03 4.54 -60.08
N MET A 480 -67.82 5.21 -61.22
CA MET A 480 -66.65 6.06 -61.45
C MET A 480 -66.54 7.21 -60.42
N LYS A 481 -67.67 7.82 -60.01
CA LYS A 481 -67.67 8.83 -58.95
C LYS A 481 -67.30 8.23 -57.59
N SER A 482 -67.82 7.05 -57.25
CA SER A 482 -67.48 6.37 -56.00
C SER A 482 -66.00 5.96 -55.93
N LEU A 483 -65.44 5.46 -57.04
CA LEU A 483 -64.02 5.12 -57.17
C LEU A 483 -63.12 6.36 -57.06
N ARG A 484 -63.51 7.49 -57.67
CA ARG A 484 -62.77 8.76 -57.52
C ARG A 484 -62.78 9.26 -56.07
N GLN A 485 -63.91 9.11 -55.37
CA GLN A 485 -64.00 9.48 -53.96
C GLN A 485 -63.11 8.57 -53.09
N ALA A 486 -63.17 7.26 -53.30
CA ALA A 486 -62.30 6.29 -52.61
C ALA A 486 -60.81 6.56 -52.87
N SER A 487 -60.42 6.88 -54.12
CA SER A 487 -59.04 7.25 -54.48
C SER A 487 -58.55 8.48 -53.73
N ARG A 488 -59.40 9.52 -53.58
CA ARG A 488 -59.04 10.73 -52.81
C ARG A 488 -58.85 10.43 -51.33
N GLU A 489 -59.74 9.62 -50.75
CA GLU A 489 -59.63 9.21 -49.35
C GLU A 489 -58.38 8.36 -49.10
N THR A 490 -58.00 7.48 -50.04
CA THR A 490 -56.74 6.73 -49.94
C THR A 490 -55.51 7.62 -50.08
N ASP A 491 -55.54 8.60 -50.98
CA ASP A 491 -54.44 9.57 -51.14
C ASP A 491 -54.25 10.42 -49.88
N GLU A 492 -55.33 10.88 -49.26
CA GLU A 492 -55.26 11.62 -48.00
C GLU A 492 -54.70 10.76 -46.86
N ARG A 493 -55.11 9.49 -46.75
CA ARG A 493 -54.56 8.55 -45.78
C ARG A 493 -53.09 8.29 -46.02
N TYR A 494 -52.69 8.12 -47.29
CA TYR A 494 -51.29 7.93 -47.69
C TYR A 494 -50.46 9.16 -47.33
N GLN A 495 -50.92 10.38 -47.65
CA GLN A 495 -50.20 11.61 -47.29
C GLN A 495 -50.06 11.79 -45.77
N LYS A 496 -51.11 11.48 -44.98
CA LYS A 496 -51.03 11.51 -43.52
C LYS A 496 -50.02 10.48 -42.98
N ALA A 497 -50.04 9.26 -43.54
CA ALA A 497 -49.08 8.21 -43.20
C ALA A 497 -47.64 8.63 -43.55
N CYS A 498 -47.39 9.18 -44.74
CA CYS A 498 -46.08 9.69 -45.16
C CYS A 498 -45.57 10.79 -44.23
N LYS A 499 -46.41 11.77 -43.86
CA LYS A 499 -46.02 12.82 -42.91
C LYS A 499 -45.61 12.22 -41.56
N SER A 500 -46.41 11.30 -41.02
CA SER A 500 -46.07 10.63 -39.75
C SER A 500 -44.79 9.80 -39.85
N HIS A 501 -44.58 9.08 -40.96
CA HIS A 501 -43.37 8.30 -41.20
C HIS A 501 -42.14 9.20 -41.27
N ASN A 502 -42.21 10.30 -42.03
CA ASN A 502 -41.12 11.26 -42.15
C ASN A 502 -40.77 11.90 -40.79
N THR A 503 -41.77 12.19 -39.95
CA THR A 503 -41.49 12.72 -38.59
C THR A 503 -40.77 11.68 -37.72
N VAL A 504 -41.20 10.42 -37.74
CA VAL A 504 -40.55 9.35 -36.98
C VAL A 504 -39.14 9.09 -37.53
N GLU A 505 -38.97 9.04 -38.85
CA GLU A 505 -37.68 8.87 -39.50
C GLU A 505 -36.72 10.00 -39.12
N MET A 506 -37.17 11.26 -39.11
CA MET A 506 -36.35 12.40 -38.67
C MET A 506 -35.93 12.25 -37.21
N THR A 507 -36.84 11.89 -36.30
CA THR A 507 -36.50 11.66 -34.89
C THR A 507 -35.52 10.51 -34.71
N MET A 508 -35.68 9.41 -35.46
CA MET A 508 -34.74 8.29 -35.43
C MET A 508 -33.37 8.68 -36.00
N LYS A 509 -33.32 9.45 -37.10
CA LYS A 509 -32.08 9.98 -37.66
C LYS A 509 -31.34 10.87 -36.67
N ASN A 510 -32.06 11.74 -35.97
CA ASN A 510 -31.47 12.61 -34.94
C ASN A 510 -30.91 11.78 -33.77
N THR A 511 -31.70 10.87 -33.20
CA THR A 511 -31.20 9.99 -32.11
C THR A 511 -30.03 9.11 -32.55
N THR A 512 -30.02 8.64 -33.80
CA THR A 512 -28.90 7.85 -34.36
C THR A 512 -27.65 8.72 -34.51
N SER A 513 -27.80 9.96 -34.97
CA SER A 513 -26.70 10.93 -35.06
C SER A 513 -26.12 11.26 -33.67
N ASP A 514 -26.98 11.48 -32.68
CA ASP A 514 -26.58 11.75 -31.30
C ASP A 514 -25.80 10.57 -30.71
N LEU A 515 -26.33 9.35 -30.85
CA LEU A 515 -25.66 8.13 -30.40
C LEU A 515 -24.34 7.88 -31.12
N LEU A 516 -24.25 8.16 -32.42
CA LEU A 516 -22.99 8.07 -33.18
C LEU A 516 -21.96 9.08 -32.67
N SER A 517 -22.37 10.32 -32.40
CA SER A 517 -21.49 11.36 -31.85
C SER A 517 -21.00 10.99 -30.45
N GLU A 518 -21.85 10.42 -29.60
CA GLU A 518 -21.49 9.96 -28.27
C GLU A 518 -20.57 8.75 -28.32
N THR A 519 -20.85 7.78 -29.20
CA THR A 519 -19.98 6.63 -29.42
C THR A 519 -18.60 7.07 -29.90
N LYS A 520 -18.52 8.06 -30.81
CA LYS A 520 -17.25 8.63 -31.27
C LYS A 520 -16.50 9.34 -30.13
N ARG A 521 -17.21 10.12 -29.30
CA ARG A 521 -16.65 10.77 -28.10
C ARG A 521 -16.09 9.74 -27.12
N LEU A 522 -16.83 8.69 -26.82
CA LEU A 522 -16.40 7.61 -25.92
C LEU A 522 -15.21 6.85 -26.50
N LYS A 523 -15.20 6.58 -27.81
CA LYS A 523 -14.06 5.94 -28.49
C LYS A 523 -12.79 6.79 -28.41
N ASN A 524 -12.92 8.10 -28.62
CA ASN A 524 -11.80 9.03 -28.50
C ASN A 524 -11.29 9.12 -27.06
N LYS A 525 -12.19 9.15 -26.07
CA LYS A 525 -11.81 9.13 -24.65
C LYS A 525 -11.09 7.83 -24.29
N LEU A 526 -11.59 6.69 -24.75
CA LEU A 526 -10.93 5.40 -24.52
C LEU A 526 -9.55 5.35 -25.18
N LEU A 527 -9.40 5.90 -26.39
CA LEU A 527 -8.10 6.01 -27.05
C LEU A 527 -7.13 6.87 -26.23
N GLN A 528 -7.58 8.03 -25.73
CA GLN A 528 -6.78 8.89 -24.85
C GLN A 528 -6.39 8.14 -23.57
N ASP A 529 -7.35 7.53 -22.88
CA ASP A 529 -7.10 6.76 -21.66
C ASP A 529 -6.10 5.60 -21.92
N THR A 530 -6.14 4.97 -23.10
CA THR A 530 -5.16 3.94 -23.47
C THR A 530 -3.76 4.49 -23.72
N ASN A 531 -3.64 5.71 -24.26
CA ASN A 531 -2.34 6.36 -24.45
C ASN A 531 -1.77 6.79 -23.10
N ASP A 532 -2.57 7.43 -22.24
CA ASP A 532 -2.18 7.83 -20.89
C ASP A 532 -1.72 6.62 -20.06
N LYS A 533 -2.43 5.49 -20.18
CA LYS A 533 -2.02 4.22 -19.56
C LYS A 533 -0.66 3.74 -20.05
N LYS A 534 -0.38 3.81 -21.36
CA LYS A 534 0.92 3.41 -21.92
C LYS A 534 2.04 4.32 -21.41
N GLU A 535 1.83 5.64 -21.39
CA GLU A 535 2.81 6.59 -20.85
C GLU A 535 3.12 6.33 -19.37
N LEU A 536 2.10 6.04 -18.56
CA LEU A 536 2.28 5.67 -17.16
C LEU A 536 3.04 4.35 -17.01
N GLN A 537 2.76 3.35 -17.84
CA GLN A 537 3.50 2.09 -17.85
C GLN A 537 4.97 2.29 -18.21
N GLU A 538 5.28 3.13 -19.19
CA GLU A 538 6.66 3.48 -19.54
C GLU A 538 7.38 4.21 -18.40
N LYS A 539 6.71 5.16 -17.73
CA LYS A 539 7.27 5.85 -16.54
C LYS A 539 7.56 4.88 -15.40
N ILE A 540 6.64 3.95 -15.12
CA ILE A 540 6.84 2.90 -14.10
C ILE A 540 8.01 1.99 -14.47
N ALA A 541 8.14 1.60 -15.74
CA ALA A 541 9.26 0.78 -16.21
C ALA A 541 10.61 1.49 -16.02
N LYS A 542 10.68 2.80 -16.34
CA LYS A 542 11.87 3.63 -16.09
C LYS A 542 12.24 3.66 -14.60
N ILE A 543 11.25 3.87 -13.71
CA ILE A 543 11.47 3.89 -12.26
C ILE A 543 11.97 2.53 -11.74
N LYS A 544 11.39 1.41 -12.20
CA LYS A 544 11.84 0.07 -11.82
C LYS A 544 13.28 -0.22 -12.25
N ILE A 545 13.66 0.19 -13.46
CA ILE A 545 15.04 0.07 -13.94
C ILE A 545 15.99 0.88 -13.06
N THR A 546 15.59 2.09 -12.63
CA THR A 546 16.41 2.89 -11.71
C THR A 546 16.51 2.28 -10.31
N GLU A 547 15.44 1.73 -9.75
CA GLU A 547 15.48 1.03 -8.46
C GLU A 547 16.36 -0.22 -8.52
N GLU A 548 16.30 -0.99 -9.59
CA GLU A 548 17.10 -2.20 -9.74
C GLU A 548 18.58 -1.89 -9.90
N LYS A 549 18.92 -0.79 -10.59
CA LYS A 549 20.29 -0.25 -10.60
C LYS A 549 20.74 0.18 -9.21
N LEU A 550 19.93 0.94 -8.47
CA LEU A 550 20.21 1.34 -7.09
C LEU A 550 20.44 0.12 -6.17
N ARG A 551 19.62 -0.91 -6.32
CA ARG A 551 19.73 -2.15 -5.53
C ARG A 551 20.99 -2.94 -5.87
N ASN A 552 21.38 -2.99 -7.14
CA ASN A 552 22.60 -3.68 -7.56
C ASN A 552 23.86 -2.91 -7.17
N GLU A 553 23.84 -1.58 -7.22
CA GLU A 553 24.96 -0.73 -6.79
C GLU A 553 25.14 -0.72 -5.27
N ALA A 554 24.05 -0.71 -4.50
CA ALA A 554 24.07 -0.87 -3.04
C ALA A 554 24.68 -2.20 -2.58
N LYS A 555 24.57 -3.26 -3.40
CA LYS A 555 25.19 -4.57 -3.14
C LYS A 555 26.68 -4.62 -3.51
N THR A 556 27.17 -3.69 -4.34
CA THR A 556 28.51 -3.78 -4.95
C THR A 556 29.54 -2.86 -4.29
N ASN A 557 29.15 -1.85 -3.49
CA ASN A 557 30.09 -0.89 -2.88
C ASN A 557 29.78 -0.53 -1.41
N ASN A 558 30.74 -0.78 -0.51
CA ASN A 558 30.70 -0.42 0.93
C ASN A 558 31.09 1.04 1.22
N GLY A 559 30.92 1.99 0.28
CA GLY A 559 31.35 3.38 0.43
C GLY A 559 30.24 4.38 0.15
N LEU A 560 29.56 4.87 1.20
CA LEU A 560 28.39 5.76 1.13
C LEU A 560 28.65 7.12 0.44
N ASN A 561 29.91 7.57 0.36
CA ASN A 561 30.24 8.95 -0.04
C ASN A 561 30.43 9.18 -1.55
N ASN A 562 30.80 8.16 -2.33
CA ASN A 562 30.98 8.34 -3.79
C ASN A 562 29.67 8.20 -4.59
N VAL A 563 28.67 7.51 -4.03
CA VAL A 563 27.36 7.27 -4.66
C VAL A 563 26.55 8.57 -4.75
N GLY A 564 26.59 9.39 -3.71
CA GLY A 564 25.90 10.69 -3.69
C GLY A 564 26.43 11.68 -4.72
N GLN A 565 27.72 11.62 -5.08
CA GLN A 565 28.30 12.51 -6.09
C GLN A 565 27.99 12.07 -7.52
N ALA A 566 28.07 10.76 -7.81
CA ALA A 566 27.74 10.23 -9.14
C ALA A 566 26.25 10.46 -9.48
N LEU A 567 25.34 10.18 -8.52
CA LEU A 567 23.91 10.41 -8.69
C LEU A 567 23.57 11.91 -8.86
N LYS A 568 24.25 12.78 -8.11
CA LYS A 568 24.08 14.23 -8.23
C LYS A 568 24.56 14.75 -9.58
N GLN A 569 25.62 14.17 -10.14
CA GLN A 569 26.11 14.50 -11.49
C GLN A 569 25.16 13.99 -12.59
N GLU A 570 24.62 12.78 -12.49
CA GLU A 570 23.63 12.27 -13.46
C GLU A 570 22.32 13.05 -13.41
N LEU A 571 21.79 13.34 -12.21
CA LEU A 571 20.60 14.18 -12.06
C LEU A 571 20.84 15.59 -12.61
N HIS A 572 22.03 16.17 -12.37
CA HIS A 572 22.38 17.47 -12.93
C HIS A 572 22.45 17.43 -14.46
N ASN A 573 23.06 16.40 -15.05
CA ASN A 573 23.10 16.22 -16.51
C ASN A 573 21.71 16.02 -17.12
N THR A 574 20.81 15.34 -16.41
CA THR A 574 19.42 15.12 -16.86
C THR A 574 18.62 16.42 -16.78
N ILE A 575 18.79 17.20 -15.71
CA ILE A 575 18.19 18.53 -15.55
C ILE A 575 18.65 19.46 -16.68
N VAL A 576 19.96 19.49 -16.99
CA VAL A 576 20.50 20.32 -18.07
C VAL A 576 19.90 19.95 -19.43
N LYS A 577 19.74 18.65 -19.73
CA LYS A 577 19.10 18.20 -20.97
C LYS A 577 17.63 18.61 -21.06
N GLU A 578 16.88 18.48 -19.96
CA GLU A 578 15.48 18.91 -19.91
C GLU A 578 15.33 20.44 -19.98
N GLU A 579 16.28 21.21 -19.42
CA GLU A 579 16.28 22.67 -19.59
C GLU A 579 16.56 23.09 -21.05
N GLU A 580 17.38 22.33 -21.79
CA GLU A 580 17.67 22.58 -23.20
C GLU A 580 16.45 22.27 -24.10
N THR A 581 15.72 21.18 -23.82
CA THR A 581 14.47 20.86 -24.53
C THR A 581 13.37 21.89 -24.22
N LEU A 582 13.30 22.40 -22.98
CA LEU A 582 12.40 23.48 -22.59
C LEU A 582 12.72 24.79 -23.32
N ARG A 583 14.00 25.16 -23.41
CA ARG A 583 14.44 26.34 -24.19
C ARG A 583 14.08 26.22 -25.66
N ASN A 584 14.26 25.04 -26.26
CA ASN A 584 13.91 24.82 -27.66
C ASN A 584 12.38 24.86 -27.88
N SER A 585 11.60 24.28 -26.97
CA SER A 585 10.13 24.32 -27.03
C SER A 585 9.58 25.74 -26.88
N ASN A 586 10.16 26.56 -25.99
CA ASN A 586 9.78 27.96 -25.84
C ASN A 586 10.08 28.78 -27.11
N LYS A 587 11.23 28.54 -27.77
CA LYS A 587 11.55 29.19 -29.06
C LYS A 587 10.53 28.82 -30.14
N GLU A 588 10.11 27.55 -30.21
CA GLU A 588 9.06 27.12 -31.15
C GLU A 588 7.70 27.75 -30.80
N GLN A 589 7.37 27.88 -29.51
CA GLN A 589 6.14 28.54 -29.09
C GLN A 589 6.13 30.04 -29.45
N GLU A 590 7.27 30.74 -29.34
CA GLU A 590 7.41 32.12 -29.82
C GLU A 590 7.21 32.22 -31.34
N ARG A 591 7.82 31.33 -32.12
CA ARG A 591 7.60 31.26 -33.58
C ARG A 591 6.12 31.03 -33.93
N ILE A 592 5.44 30.13 -33.24
CA ILE A 592 4.01 29.87 -33.47
C ILE A 592 3.16 31.12 -33.13
N LYS A 593 3.50 31.84 -32.05
CA LYS A 593 2.81 33.10 -31.72
C LYS A 593 3.02 34.17 -32.80
N GLU A 594 4.25 34.32 -33.30
CA GLU A 594 4.54 35.22 -34.42
C GLU A 594 3.73 34.85 -35.68
N HIS A 595 3.70 33.57 -36.04
CA HIS A 595 2.88 33.08 -37.15
C HIS A 595 1.39 33.32 -36.93
N THR A 596 0.88 33.07 -35.73
CA THR A 596 -0.53 33.30 -35.38
C THR A 596 -0.91 34.77 -35.55
N MET A 597 -0.06 35.67 -35.06
CA MET A 597 -0.24 37.12 -35.23
C MET A 597 -0.20 37.54 -36.71
N GLN A 598 0.67 36.93 -37.53
CA GLN A 598 0.68 37.14 -38.98
C GLN A 598 -0.60 36.64 -39.66
N TYR A 599 -1.11 35.47 -39.27
CA TYR A 599 -2.35 34.92 -39.83
C TYR A 599 -3.58 35.72 -39.41
N GLU A 600 -3.62 36.21 -38.18
CA GLU A 600 -4.70 37.07 -37.68
C GLU A 600 -4.72 38.41 -38.44
N ASN A 601 -3.56 39.02 -38.65
CA ASN A 601 -3.42 40.20 -39.51
C ASN A 601 -3.90 39.94 -40.95
N LYS A 602 -3.51 38.81 -41.55
CA LYS A 602 -4.00 38.41 -42.90
C LYS A 602 -5.51 38.21 -42.92
N THR A 603 -6.08 37.60 -41.88
CA THR A 603 -7.53 37.38 -41.77
C THR A 603 -8.27 38.70 -41.64
N GLN A 604 -7.74 39.65 -40.86
CA GLN A 604 -8.30 40.98 -40.73
C GLN A 604 -8.23 41.77 -42.05
N GLN A 605 -7.13 41.65 -42.81
CA GLN A 605 -7.03 42.20 -44.17
C GLN A 605 -8.10 41.61 -45.11
N TRP A 606 -8.33 40.30 -45.06
CA TRP A 606 -9.38 39.65 -45.85
C TRP A 606 -10.78 40.11 -45.43
N ASN A 607 -11.06 40.26 -44.13
CA ASN A 607 -12.33 40.78 -43.64
C ASN A 607 -12.57 42.23 -44.08
N ASN A 608 -11.51 43.06 -44.10
CA ASN A 608 -11.58 44.43 -44.61
C ASN A 608 -11.89 44.43 -46.12
N ILE A 609 -11.26 43.54 -46.90
CA ILE A 609 -11.56 43.37 -48.33
C ILE A 609 -13.02 42.94 -48.55
N ILE A 610 -13.51 41.96 -47.77
CA ILE A 610 -14.91 41.51 -47.84
C ILE A 610 -15.86 42.67 -47.52
N SER A 611 -15.53 43.50 -46.53
CA SER A 611 -16.34 44.68 -46.17
C SER A 611 -16.35 45.72 -47.29
N ILE A 612 -15.20 45.98 -47.93
CA ILE A 612 -15.11 46.86 -49.11
C ILE A 612 -15.96 46.31 -50.26
N PHE A 613 -15.89 45.01 -50.54
CA PHE A 613 -16.72 44.39 -51.58
C PHE A 613 -18.21 44.44 -51.24
N SER A 614 -18.57 44.26 -49.97
CA SER A 614 -19.96 44.36 -49.50
C SER A 614 -20.47 45.79 -49.66
N CYS A 615 -19.68 46.80 -49.30
CA CYS A 615 -20.00 48.21 -49.57
C CYS A 615 -20.09 48.48 -51.06
N LYS A 616 -19.22 47.90 -51.90
CA LYS A 616 -19.28 48.08 -53.36
C LYS A 616 -20.54 47.45 -53.96
N ILE A 617 -20.96 46.29 -53.46
CA ILE A 617 -22.24 45.65 -53.84
C ILE A 617 -23.40 46.55 -53.41
N GLN A 618 -23.37 47.06 -52.17
CA GLN A 618 -24.41 47.93 -51.65
C GLN A 618 -24.51 49.24 -52.44
N CYS A 619 -23.39 49.89 -52.76
CA CYS A 619 -23.37 51.07 -53.64
C CYS A 619 -23.85 50.74 -55.07
N ALA A 620 -23.59 49.53 -55.57
CA ALA A 620 -24.11 49.09 -56.87
C ALA A 620 -25.63 48.82 -56.82
N GLU A 621 -26.15 48.33 -55.71
CA GLU A 621 -27.60 48.17 -55.48
C GLU A 621 -28.30 49.52 -55.30
N GLU A 622 -27.69 50.45 -54.57
CA GLU A 622 -28.17 51.82 -54.44
C GLU A 622 -28.14 52.55 -55.80
N SER A 623 -27.11 52.35 -56.63
CA SER A 623 -27.11 52.86 -58.00
C SER A 623 -28.20 52.24 -58.90
N LYS A 624 -28.59 50.99 -58.64
CA LYS A 624 -29.73 50.34 -59.32
C LYS A 624 -31.08 50.83 -58.81
N GLN A 625 -31.14 51.43 -57.63
CA GLN A 625 -32.36 52.04 -57.07
C GLN A 625 -32.51 53.49 -57.53
N THR A 626 -31.42 54.23 -57.76
CA THR A 626 -31.47 55.61 -58.27
C THR A 626 -31.65 55.70 -59.78
N ASP A 627 -31.12 54.75 -60.56
CA ASP A 627 -31.46 54.60 -61.97
C ASP A 627 -32.65 53.64 -62.14
N GLY A 628 -33.83 54.18 -62.45
CA GLY A 628 -35.06 53.40 -62.65
C GLY A 628 -34.85 52.20 -63.58
N ILE A 629 -35.29 51.03 -63.13
CA ILE A 629 -35.10 49.77 -63.86
C ILE A 629 -36.00 49.75 -65.10
N VAL A 630 -35.41 49.94 -66.28
CA VAL A 630 -36.07 49.64 -67.56
C VAL A 630 -35.97 48.13 -67.82
N VAL A 631 -37.05 47.39 -67.54
CA VAL A 631 -37.16 45.97 -67.91
C VAL A 631 -37.82 45.84 -69.29
N ARG A 632 -37.04 45.47 -70.31
CA ARG A 632 -37.57 45.06 -71.62
C ARG A 632 -37.79 43.56 -71.67
N ARG A 633 -39.05 43.13 -71.78
CA ARG A 633 -39.40 41.77 -72.21
C ARG A 633 -40.71 41.79 -73.01
N GLY A 634 -40.62 41.55 -74.33
CA GLY A 634 -41.78 41.21 -75.17
C GLY A 634 -42.70 42.35 -75.63
N GLY A 635 -42.16 43.48 -76.10
CA GLY A 635 -42.94 44.44 -76.93
C GLY A 635 -43.85 45.43 -76.20
N ALA A 636 -43.81 45.51 -74.87
CA ALA A 636 -44.43 46.59 -74.11
C ALA A 636 -43.46 47.09 -73.03
N GLU A 637 -43.15 48.38 -73.04
CA GLU A 637 -42.34 49.05 -72.02
C GLU A 637 -43.25 49.45 -70.86
N THR A 638 -43.05 48.86 -69.68
CA THR A 638 -43.72 49.31 -68.45
C THR A 638 -42.68 49.88 -67.51
N LEU A 639 -42.80 51.19 -67.29
CA LEU A 639 -41.99 51.96 -66.36
C LEU A 639 -42.64 51.81 -64.98
N VAL A 640 -42.05 50.97 -64.12
CA VAL A 640 -42.49 50.87 -62.72
C VAL A 640 -41.68 51.87 -61.93
N LEU A 641 -42.27 53.04 -61.71
CA LEU A 641 -41.80 53.98 -60.68
C LEU A 641 -42.18 53.40 -59.32
N GLN A 642 -41.24 53.41 -58.39
CA GLN A 642 -41.55 53.40 -56.97
C GLN A 642 -41.62 54.84 -56.47
#